data_AF-A0A5C5XF96-F1
#
_entry.id   AF-A0A5C5XF96-F1
#
_cell.length_a   1.000
_cell.length_b   1.000
_cell.length_c   1.000
_cell.angle_alpha   90.00
_cell.angle_beta   90.00
_cell.angle_gamma   90.00
#
_symmetry.space_group_name_H-M   'P 1'
#
loop_
_entity.id
_entity.type
_entity.pdbx_description
1 polymer ?
#
loop_
_entity_poly.entity_id
_entity_poly.type
_entity_poly.pdbx_seq_one_letter_code
_entity_poly.pdbx_strand_id
1 'polypeptide(L)'
;MLRTRRFPSVILMTLIMLAGMNLLTKSVQADAPKGFKPIFNGKDLSGWKGLVGNPKTRASMSDEELATAQLEADEVMRAHWKVDNGILVFDGKGKSLCTENNYGDFELYVDWKILEAGDSGIYLRGSPQVQIWDTEYEPYFRHGAENGSGSLWNNKDNPRFPLVKADNPVGEWNTFYIRMIGERVTIKLNDQLVADNVVMENLWERNLPIYRNGQIELQNHGNTLYFREIYVREIPASEANDLLQAQEDNSGFEKIFNGKDLAGWTGAVDSYKVVNEKLICKEGVGGSLFTEKKYSDFVSTLEFKLPQGGNNGLILRYSGEGQPHIEGLELQVFDSEDPKYAKLDPRQYHGSVYGLVPAHRGYLRPTGEWNFQKVTMRGSQIKVELNGTTILDADLSEVKESKDGEVPPGAKRKSGHFGFAGHNDPVEFRNIAIRELPGDPAVPPSRDTAISPTDGPIELFNGRNLEGMYTWIRDTQYSDPKKVFTVNDGMIHVSGDGYGGLITNESYRDYHLILEFKWGEKTWGDRIDRARDSGLLVHCWGPDGGYAKTWMASIEAQIIEGGVGDILVLSGTDPITGQTLPTSLTAEITKDRDGEKVWKKGGEPITISSGRINWFGRDVDWADKINFRGKEDVESPFGEWTRLEVIADGGHLTYKVNGVVVNEAFEAKPDFGKLLLQTEQAEIFIRRFELWPIGKAPKDKLKP
;
A
#
# COMPACT_ATOMS: atom_id res chain seq x y z
N MET A 1 -7.54 38.88 -101.21
CA MET A 1 -7.17 37.62 -101.89
C MET A 1 -6.70 36.63 -100.82
N LEU A 2 -7.27 35.42 -100.87
CA LEU A 2 -7.02 34.16 -100.14
C LEU A 2 -5.98 34.03 -98.99
N ARG A 3 -6.48 33.42 -97.88
CA ARG A 3 -5.95 32.29 -97.03
C ARG A 3 -4.50 31.81 -97.30
N THR A 4 -3.64 31.46 -96.32
CA THR A 4 -3.76 30.37 -95.28
C THR A 4 -2.64 30.41 -94.20
N ARG A 5 -3.03 30.05 -92.95
CA ARG A 5 -2.34 29.42 -91.77
C ARG A 5 -0.80 29.15 -91.73
N ARG A 6 -0.18 29.43 -90.56
CA ARG A 6 0.29 28.44 -89.53
C ARG A 6 0.76 29.14 -88.21
N PHE A 7 0.80 28.36 -87.12
CA PHE A 7 0.72 28.62 -85.65
C PHE A 7 2.07 29.06 -84.95
N PRO A 8 2.12 29.33 -83.61
CA PRO A 8 2.87 30.42 -83.00
C PRO A 8 3.94 29.97 -81.97
N SER A 9 4.72 30.92 -81.45
CA SER A 9 5.44 30.83 -80.17
C SER A 9 5.73 32.25 -79.68
N VAL A 10 5.20 32.63 -78.52
CA VAL A 10 5.60 33.85 -77.80
C VAL A 10 5.76 33.52 -76.32
N ILE A 11 6.96 33.79 -75.83
CA ILE A 11 7.44 33.69 -74.46
C ILE A 11 7.04 34.99 -73.73
N LEU A 12 6.51 34.87 -72.50
CA LEU A 12 6.23 36.03 -71.63
C LEU A 12 7.07 35.92 -70.35
N MET A 13 7.89 36.96 -70.12
CA MET A 13 8.72 37.20 -68.95
C MET A 13 7.88 37.89 -67.85
N THR A 14 7.94 37.40 -66.61
CA THR A 14 7.28 38.04 -65.46
C THR A 14 8.31 38.40 -64.39
N LEU A 15 8.29 39.68 -63.98
CA LEU A 15 9.06 40.30 -62.90
C LEU A 15 8.83 39.60 -61.55
N ILE A 16 9.92 39.33 -60.81
CA ILE A 16 9.89 38.83 -59.43
C ILE A 16 9.87 40.02 -58.46
N MET A 17 8.82 40.11 -57.62
CA MET A 17 8.77 40.98 -56.44
C MET A 17 9.64 40.38 -55.32
N LEU A 18 10.57 41.18 -54.80
CA LEU A 18 11.26 40.91 -53.53
C LEU A 18 10.29 41.20 -52.38
N ALA A 19 9.77 40.15 -51.73
CA ALA A 19 9.15 40.26 -50.42
C ALA A 19 10.20 39.90 -49.36
N GLY A 20 10.68 40.89 -48.62
CA GLY A 20 11.47 40.67 -47.41
C GLY A 20 10.60 40.04 -46.34
N MET A 21 10.74 38.73 -46.13
CA MET A 21 10.22 38.07 -44.94
C MET A 21 11.11 38.46 -43.76
N ASN A 22 10.64 39.41 -42.96
CA ASN A 22 11.07 39.51 -41.56
C ASN A 22 10.58 38.25 -40.86
N LEU A 23 11.43 37.21 -40.82
CA LEU A 23 11.33 36.14 -39.85
C LEU A 23 11.50 36.77 -38.47
N LEU A 24 10.37 37.11 -37.84
CA LEU A 24 10.30 37.26 -36.39
C LEU A 24 10.80 35.93 -35.80
N THR A 25 12.04 35.92 -35.35
CA THR A 25 12.53 34.93 -34.40
C THR A 25 11.66 35.06 -33.16
N LYS A 26 10.60 34.24 -33.08
CA LYS A 26 9.98 33.95 -31.78
C LYS A 26 11.11 33.40 -30.92
N SER A 27 11.51 34.16 -29.91
CA SER A 27 12.33 33.64 -28.82
C SER A 27 11.69 32.35 -28.35
N VAL A 28 12.47 31.27 -28.32
CA VAL A 28 12.09 30.00 -27.68
C VAL A 28 11.98 30.29 -26.19
N GLN A 29 10.82 30.77 -25.80
CA GLN A 29 10.37 30.79 -24.43
C GLN A 29 8.87 30.52 -24.55
N ALA A 30 8.53 29.25 -24.75
CA ALA A 30 7.24 28.79 -24.31
C ALA A 30 7.16 29.19 -22.82
N ASP A 31 6.13 29.94 -22.46
CA ASP A 31 5.96 30.36 -21.07
C ASP A 31 5.91 29.09 -20.22
N ALA A 32 6.86 28.96 -19.28
CA ALA A 32 6.94 27.80 -18.40
C ALA A 32 5.55 27.55 -17.78
N PRO A 33 5.16 26.28 -17.55
CA PRO A 33 3.91 25.98 -16.90
C PRO A 33 3.76 26.80 -15.61
N LYS A 34 2.53 27.25 -15.30
CA LYS A 34 2.30 28.17 -14.18
C LYS A 34 2.94 27.65 -12.88
N GLY A 35 3.83 28.45 -12.29
CA GLY A 35 4.52 28.12 -11.05
C GLY A 35 5.85 27.36 -11.23
N PHE A 36 6.16 26.90 -12.44
CA PHE A 36 7.43 26.24 -12.75
C PHE A 36 8.50 27.26 -13.17
N LYS A 37 9.76 26.94 -12.88
CA LYS A 37 10.94 27.70 -13.29
C LYS A 37 11.77 26.88 -14.27
N PRO A 38 12.26 27.46 -15.38
CA PRO A 38 13.20 26.77 -16.25
C PRO A 38 14.51 26.52 -15.51
N ILE A 39 14.93 25.26 -15.46
CA ILE A 39 16.26 24.87 -14.97
C ILE A 39 17.24 24.65 -16.12
N PHE A 40 16.73 24.56 -17.36
CA PHE A 40 17.50 24.68 -18.58
C PHE A 40 17.15 25.99 -19.29
N ASN A 41 18.16 26.82 -19.54
CA ASN A 41 17.96 28.17 -20.07
C ASN A 41 17.87 28.23 -21.62
N GLY A 42 18.07 27.12 -22.32
CA GLY A 42 18.02 27.03 -23.77
C GLY A 42 19.19 27.70 -24.52
N LYS A 43 20.21 28.19 -23.81
CA LYS A 43 21.32 28.95 -24.40
C LYS A 43 22.69 28.33 -24.13
N ASP A 44 22.92 27.88 -22.90
CA ASP A 44 24.18 27.31 -22.44
C ASP A 44 23.94 26.32 -21.28
N LEU A 45 25.03 25.87 -20.66
CA LEU A 45 25.01 24.89 -19.58
C LEU A 45 24.99 25.54 -18.18
N SER A 46 24.72 26.84 -18.06
CA SER A 46 24.58 27.47 -16.74
C SER A 46 23.48 26.79 -15.92
N GLY A 47 23.76 26.50 -14.64
CA GLY A 47 22.87 25.72 -13.77
C GLY A 47 23.10 24.20 -13.86
N TRP A 48 24.04 23.75 -14.70
CA TRP A 48 24.40 22.35 -14.90
C TRP A 48 25.90 22.12 -14.74
N LYS A 49 26.26 20.96 -14.21
CA LYS A 49 27.63 20.53 -13.97
C LYS A 49 27.85 19.05 -14.26
N GLY A 50 29.10 18.63 -14.38
CA GLY A 50 29.44 17.22 -14.55
C GLY A 50 29.09 16.39 -13.32
N LEU A 51 28.60 15.17 -13.52
CA LEU A 51 28.26 14.28 -12.41
C LEU A 51 29.53 13.68 -11.77
N VAL A 52 29.76 13.99 -10.50
CA VAL A 52 30.79 13.34 -9.67
C VAL A 52 30.19 12.18 -8.90
N GLY A 53 30.57 10.93 -9.21
CA GLY A 53 30.15 9.74 -8.45
C GLY A 53 28.63 9.60 -8.26
N ASN A 54 28.23 8.84 -7.23
CA ASN A 54 26.85 8.79 -6.73
C ASN A 54 26.73 9.56 -5.40
N PRO A 55 25.52 9.81 -4.85
CA PRO A 55 25.35 10.56 -3.61
C PRO A 55 26.21 10.07 -2.44
N LYS A 56 26.30 8.74 -2.23
CA LYS A 56 27.12 8.14 -1.17
C LYS A 56 28.61 8.44 -1.37
N THR A 57 29.12 8.27 -2.58
CA THR A 57 30.52 8.56 -2.90
C THR A 57 30.83 10.04 -2.70
N ARG A 58 29.96 10.94 -3.19
CA ARG A 58 30.13 12.40 -2.99
C ARG A 58 30.16 12.78 -1.51
N ALA A 59 29.25 12.23 -0.71
CA ALA A 59 29.17 12.51 0.73
C ALA A 59 30.41 12.03 1.51
N SER A 60 31.17 11.08 0.98
CA SER A 60 32.39 10.57 1.61
C SER A 60 33.67 11.35 1.26
N MET A 61 33.62 12.24 0.27
CA MET A 61 34.76 13.06 -0.13
C MET A 61 34.95 14.25 0.81
N SER A 62 36.19 14.66 1.04
CA SER A 62 36.49 15.98 1.59
C SER A 62 36.13 17.09 0.59
N ASP A 63 35.97 18.32 1.08
CA ASP A 63 35.65 19.48 0.23
C ASP A 63 36.70 19.68 -0.89
N GLU A 64 37.98 19.44 -0.61
CA GLU A 64 39.08 19.58 -1.57
C GLU A 64 39.07 18.47 -2.65
N GLU A 65 38.84 17.23 -2.24
CA GLU A 65 38.70 16.09 -3.16
C GLU A 65 37.49 16.28 -4.07
N LEU A 66 36.35 16.68 -3.50
CA LEU A 66 35.14 16.93 -4.26
C LEU A 66 35.32 18.09 -5.25
N ALA A 67 35.96 19.18 -4.84
CA ALA A 67 36.25 20.31 -5.73
C ALA A 67 37.14 19.88 -6.91
N THR A 68 38.16 19.07 -6.66
CA THR A 68 39.06 18.54 -7.70
C THR A 68 38.30 17.63 -8.67
N ALA A 69 37.55 16.66 -8.14
CA ALA A 69 36.75 15.75 -8.96
C ALA A 69 35.66 16.48 -9.76
N GLN A 70 35.11 17.57 -9.22
CA GLN A 70 34.12 18.39 -9.92
C GLN A 70 34.73 19.10 -11.14
N LEU A 71 35.96 19.62 -11.04
CA LEU A 71 36.65 20.24 -12.19
C LEU A 71 36.85 19.23 -13.33
N GLU A 72 37.28 18.01 -13.01
CA GLU A 72 37.46 16.93 -13.99
C GLU A 72 36.12 16.52 -14.63
N ALA A 73 35.08 16.36 -13.81
CA ALA A 73 33.75 16.01 -14.30
C ALA A 73 33.18 17.12 -15.21
N ASP A 74 33.40 18.39 -14.87
CA ASP A 74 32.96 19.54 -15.66
C ASP A 74 33.68 19.62 -16.99
N GLU A 75 34.97 19.29 -17.05
CA GLU A 75 35.74 19.25 -18.30
C GLU A 75 35.18 18.17 -19.24
N VAL A 76 34.98 16.94 -18.73
CA VAL A 76 34.40 15.84 -19.51
C VAL A 76 32.98 16.18 -19.98
N MET A 77 32.20 16.82 -19.12
CA MET A 77 30.85 17.25 -19.43
C MET A 77 30.84 18.29 -20.56
N ARG A 78 31.67 19.34 -20.48
CA ARG A 78 31.73 20.41 -21.50
C ARG A 78 32.23 19.92 -22.85
N ALA A 79 32.96 18.81 -22.89
CA ALA A 79 33.41 18.20 -24.14
C ALA A 79 32.28 17.50 -24.91
N HIS A 80 31.21 17.06 -24.24
CA HIS A 80 30.23 16.12 -24.80
C HIS A 80 28.76 16.52 -24.65
N TRP A 81 28.45 17.45 -23.75
CA TRP A 81 27.17 18.11 -23.65
C TRP A 81 27.25 19.48 -24.28
N LYS A 82 26.26 19.83 -25.10
CA LYS A 82 26.16 21.15 -25.75
C LYS A 82 24.73 21.60 -25.87
N VAL A 83 24.54 22.90 -26.07
CA VAL A 83 23.25 23.47 -26.45
C VAL A 83 23.25 23.77 -27.94
N ASP A 84 22.26 23.24 -28.64
CA ASP A 84 22.04 23.47 -30.07
C ASP A 84 20.58 23.88 -30.29
N ASN A 85 20.35 25.13 -30.73
CA ASN A 85 19.02 25.68 -31.02
C ASN A 85 17.99 25.47 -29.90
N GLY A 86 18.37 25.70 -28.65
CA GLY A 86 17.46 25.52 -27.50
C GLY A 86 17.28 24.07 -27.05
N ILE A 87 18.08 23.13 -27.57
CA ILE A 87 18.08 21.72 -27.20
C ILE A 87 19.40 21.39 -26.52
N LEU A 88 19.33 20.74 -25.37
CA LEU A 88 20.46 20.14 -24.70
C LEU A 88 20.77 18.79 -25.35
N VAL A 89 21.98 18.65 -25.91
CA VAL A 89 22.39 17.50 -26.70
C VAL A 89 23.59 16.81 -26.05
N PHE A 90 23.48 15.50 -25.86
CA PHE A 90 24.59 14.62 -25.52
C PHE A 90 25.05 13.86 -26.77
N ASP A 91 26.34 13.87 -27.09
CA ASP A 91 26.88 13.26 -28.31
C ASP A 91 27.08 11.73 -28.23
N GLY A 92 26.79 11.11 -27.08
CA GLY A 92 26.99 9.68 -26.82
C GLY A 92 28.36 9.33 -26.22
N LYS A 93 29.23 10.30 -25.96
CA LYS A 93 30.57 10.10 -25.38
C LYS A 93 30.68 10.85 -24.07
N GLY A 94 31.47 10.37 -23.11
CA GLY A 94 31.63 11.06 -21.82
C GLY A 94 30.72 10.54 -20.71
N LYS A 95 30.18 11.45 -19.88
CA LYS A 95 29.49 11.13 -18.61
C LYS A 95 28.19 11.90 -18.44
N SER A 96 27.39 11.51 -17.45
CA SER A 96 26.10 12.13 -17.13
C SER A 96 26.26 13.60 -16.73
N LEU A 97 25.20 14.37 -16.97
CA LEU A 97 25.05 15.75 -16.53
C LEU A 97 24.14 15.81 -15.31
N CYS A 98 24.39 16.72 -14.37
CA CYS A 98 23.46 16.95 -13.27
C CYS A 98 23.25 18.44 -12.97
N THR A 99 22.19 18.74 -12.25
CA THR A 99 21.90 20.10 -11.80
C THR A 99 22.93 20.56 -10.77
N GLU A 100 23.29 21.85 -10.81
CA GLU A 100 24.12 22.46 -9.76
C GLU A 100 23.37 22.47 -8.41
N ASN A 101 22.06 22.72 -8.45
CA ASN A 101 21.19 22.75 -7.29
C ASN A 101 20.71 21.35 -6.87
N ASN A 102 20.41 21.22 -5.58
CA ASN A 102 19.67 20.09 -5.02
C ASN A 102 18.19 20.44 -4.89
N TYR A 103 17.32 19.44 -5.03
CA TYR A 103 15.88 19.59 -4.91
C TYR A 103 15.32 18.61 -3.87
N GLY A 104 14.44 19.12 -3.00
CA GLY A 104 13.67 18.35 -2.03
C GLY A 104 12.40 17.79 -2.67
N ASP A 105 11.23 18.20 -2.19
CA ASP A 105 9.94 17.87 -2.82
C ASP A 105 9.74 18.76 -4.06
N PHE A 106 9.42 18.17 -5.21
CA PHE A 106 9.30 18.92 -6.46
C PHE A 106 8.35 18.28 -7.48
N GLU A 107 7.95 19.10 -8.43
CA GLU A 107 7.44 18.68 -9.74
C GLU A 107 8.45 19.04 -10.82
N LEU A 108 8.59 18.17 -11.82
CA LEU A 108 9.52 18.28 -12.93
C LEU A 108 8.76 18.02 -14.24
N TYR A 109 8.89 18.97 -15.17
CA TYR A 109 8.60 18.74 -16.59
C TYR A 109 9.91 18.60 -17.35
N VAL A 110 9.97 17.64 -18.26
CA VAL A 110 11.12 17.43 -19.13
C VAL A 110 10.69 16.79 -20.44
N ASP A 111 11.01 17.48 -21.52
CA ASP A 111 10.94 16.92 -22.87
C ASP A 111 12.24 16.18 -23.17
N TRP A 112 12.13 14.95 -23.65
CA TRP A 112 13.25 14.13 -24.06
C TRP A 112 13.00 13.45 -25.40
N LYS A 113 14.09 13.14 -26.09
CA LYS A 113 14.10 12.36 -27.32
C LYS A 113 15.37 11.53 -27.41
N ILE A 114 15.23 10.33 -27.93
CA ILE A 114 16.33 9.39 -28.21
C ILE A 114 16.29 8.96 -29.68
N LEU A 115 17.39 8.33 -30.13
CA LEU A 115 17.48 7.65 -31.42
C LEU A 115 17.31 6.13 -31.23
N GLU A 116 17.38 5.39 -32.34
CA GLU A 116 17.32 3.92 -32.34
C GLU A 116 18.34 3.32 -31.38
N ALA A 117 17.91 2.29 -30.64
CA ALA A 117 18.66 1.63 -29.58
C ALA A 117 19.08 2.57 -28.43
N GLY A 118 18.38 3.70 -28.24
CA GLY A 118 18.64 4.65 -27.17
C GLY A 118 18.31 4.09 -25.78
N ASP A 119 19.20 4.32 -24.82
CA ASP A 119 19.02 4.03 -23.40
C ASP A 119 19.48 5.24 -22.57
N SER A 120 18.67 5.63 -21.58
CA SER A 120 18.96 6.73 -20.67
C SER A 120 18.01 6.68 -19.46
N GLY A 121 18.04 7.72 -18.65
CA GLY A 121 17.11 7.91 -17.55
C GLY A 121 17.37 9.22 -16.84
N ILE A 122 16.46 9.54 -15.93
CA ILE A 122 16.51 10.72 -15.09
C ILE A 122 16.60 10.26 -13.64
N TYR A 123 17.76 10.42 -13.01
CA TYR A 123 17.89 10.16 -11.59
C TYR A 123 17.26 11.29 -10.80
N LEU A 124 16.38 10.93 -9.86
CA LEU A 124 15.75 11.86 -8.93
C LEU A 124 16.57 11.85 -7.65
N ARG A 125 17.08 13.00 -7.23
CA ARG A 125 17.98 13.12 -6.05
C ARG A 125 19.20 12.17 -6.12
N GLY A 126 19.64 11.85 -7.34
CA GLY A 126 20.73 10.91 -7.61
C GLY A 126 20.44 9.43 -7.29
N SER A 127 19.20 9.03 -7.02
CA SER A 127 18.87 7.66 -6.63
C SER A 127 17.37 7.35 -6.71
N PRO A 128 16.94 6.22 -7.30
CA PRO A 128 17.28 5.63 -8.59
C PRO A 128 16.78 6.48 -9.78
N GLN A 129 16.59 5.87 -10.95
CA GLN A 129 16.24 6.57 -12.19
C GLN A 129 14.83 6.26 -12.70
N VAL A 130 14.20 7.30 -13.26
CA VAL A 130 13.06 7.18 -14.18
C VAL A 130 13.62 6.86 -15.56
N GLN A 131 13.30 5.69 -16.08
CA GLN A 131 13.95 5.14 -17.26
C GLN A 131 13.44 5.73 -18.57
N ILE A 132 14.34 5.83 -19.55
CA ILE A 132 14.06 6.18 -20.95
C ILE A 132 14.62 5.07 -21.83
N TRP A 133 13.79 4.46 -22.68
CA TRP A 133 14.19 3.37 -23.55
C TRP A 133 13.66 3.52 -24.97
N ASP A 134 14.40 2.94 -25.92
CA ASP A 134 13.80 2.43 -27.15
C ASP A 134 12.99 1.17 -26.83
N THR A 135 11.67 1.32 -26.79
CA THR A 135 10.74 0.26 -26.37
C THR A 135 10.52 -0.82 -27.43
N GLU A 136 11.08 -0.65 -28.63
CA GLU A 136 11.02 -1.63 -29.72
C GLU A 136 12.36 -2.34 -29.91
N TYR A 137 13.41 -1.93 -29.18
CA TYR A 137 14.73 -2.56 -29.27
C TYR A 137 14.78 -3.85 -28.44
N GLU A 138 14.51 -4.99 -29.10
CA GLU A 138 14.43 -6.33 -28.49
C GLU A 138 15.56 -6.67 -27.48
N PRO A 139 16.84 -6.29 -27.69
CA PRO A 139 17.90 -6.57 -26.72
C PRO A 139 17.68 -5.98 -25.32
N TYR A 140 16.80 -4.98 -25.17
CA TYR A 140 16.41 -4.40 -23.90
C TYR A 140 15.18 -5.06 -23.26
N PHE A 141 14.51 -5.99 -23.93
CA PHE A 141 13.32 -6.65 -23.37
C PHE A 141 13.65 -7.52 -22.14
N ARG A 142 14.88 -8.04 -22.07
CA ARG A 142 15.38 -8.71 -20.85
C ARG A 142 15.37 -7.81 -19.61
N HIS A 143 15.32 -6.49 -19.81
CA HIS A 143 15.24 -5.47 -18.77
C HIS A 143 13.83 -4.86 -18.65
N GLY A 144 12.87 -5.33 -19.45
CA GLY A 144 11.48 -4.89 -19.41
C GLY A 144 11.18 -3.65 -20.25
N ALA A 145 12.03 -3.29 -21.23
CA ALA A 145 11.82 -2.13 -22.08
C ALA A 145 10.53 -2.19 -22.91
N GLU A 146 10.02 -3.39 -23.20
CA GLU A 146 8.75 -3.61 -23.88
C GLU A 146 7.54 -3.06 -23.11
N ASN A 147 7.69 -2.83 -21.80
CA ASN A 147 6.65 -2.26 -20.94
C ASN A 147 6.51 -0.74 -21.08
N GLY A 148 7.54 -0.05 -21.60
CA GLY A 148 7.55 1.40 -21.78
C GLY A 148 8.54 2.16 -20.89
N SER A 149 8.82 3.41 -21.27
CA SER A 149 9.58 4.36 -20.44
C SER A 149 8.75 4.83 -19.23
N GLY A 150 9.43 5.44 -18.26
CA GLY A 150 8.83 5.78 -16.96
C GLY A 150 8.96 4.68 -15.91
N SER A 151 9.60 3.55 -16.26
CA SER A 151 9.97 2.52 -15.29
C SER A 151 10.89 3.12 -14.21
N LEU A 152 10.64 2.78 -12.94
CA LEU A 152 11.52 3.10 -11.82
C LEU A 152 12.62 2.04 -11.73
N TRP A 153 13.63 2.18 -12.58
CA TRP A 153 14.67 1.17 -12.70
C TRP A 153 15.46 1.04 -11.39
N ASN A 154 15.68 -0.19 -10.93
CA ASN A 154 16.27 -0.55 -9.63
C ASN A 154 15.36 -0.43 -8.37
N ASN A 155 14.05 -0.28 -8.53
CA ASN A 155 13.05 -0.52 -7.47
C ASN A 155 12.79 -2.05 -7.36
N LYS A 156 13.46 -2.75 -6.45
CA LYS A 156 13.39 -4.22 -6.30
C LYS A 156 12.19 -4.70 -5.51
N ASP A 157 11.90 -4.01 -4.42
CA ASP A 157 10.89 -4.38 -3.44
C ASP A 157 9.57 -3.62 -3.69
N ASN A 158 9.65 -2.51 -4.43
CA ASN A 158 8.50 -1.69 -4.85
C ASN A 158 8.21 -1.81 -6.35
N PRO A 159 6.99 -1.47 -6.81
CA PRO A 159 6.64 -1.47 -8.23
C PRO A 159 7.67 -0.70 -9.07
N ARG A 160 8.04 -1.27 -10.24
CA ARG A 160 9.06 -0.68 -11.11
C ARG A 160 8.61 -0.44 -12.55
N PHE A 161 7.63 -1.19 -13.06
CA PHE A 161 7.19 -1.07 -14.45
C PHE A 161 6.01 -0.10 -14.57
N PRO A 162 5.88 0.59 -15.70
CA PRO A 162 4.80 1.56 -15.91
C PRO A 162 3.44 0.85 -15.96
N LEU A 163 2.40 1.58 -15.55
CA LEU A 163 1.01 1.14 -15.62
C LEU A 163 0.53 0.95 -17.06
N VAL A 164 1.05 1.75 -17.99
CA VAL A 164 0.76 1.72 -19.42
C VAL A 164 2.00 2.10 -20.23
N LYS A 165 2.17 1.49 -21.40
CA LYS A 165 3.16 1.92 -22.39
C LYS A 165 2.65 3.19 -23.09
N ALA A 166 3.31 4.32 -22.84
CA ALA A 166 2.85 5.64 -23.29
C ALA A 166 3.86 6.37 -24.19
N ASP A 167 4.97 5.72 -24.55
CA ASP A 167 6.02 6.25 -25.41
C ASP A 167 5.51 6.64 -26.80
N ASN A 168 5.97 7.79 -27.29
CA ASN A 168 5.93 8.12 -28.70
C ASN A 168 7.04 7.35 -29.45
N PRO A 169 6.89 7.13 -30.77
CA PRO A 169 7.91 6.47 -31.57
C PRO A 169 9.32 7.08 -31.44
N VAL A 170 10.35 6.24 -31.61
CA VAL A 170 11.75 6.67 -31.64
C VAL A 170 11.95 7.81 -32.65
N GLY A 171 12.70 8.83 -32.24
CA GLY A 171 12.91 10.06 -33.03
C GLY A 171 11.85 11.14 -32.81
N GLU A 172 10.77 10.86 -32.07
CA GLU A 172 9.80 11.85 -31.62
C GLU A 172 10.06 12.33 -30.19
N TRP A 173 9.46 13.46 -29.83
CA TRP A 173 9.57 14.02 -28.49
C TRP A 173 8.59 13.35 -27.54
N ASN A 174 9.05 13.07 -26.33
CA ASN A 174 8.26 12.57 -25.22
C ASN A 174 8.32 13.58 -24.08
N THR A 175 7.23 13.70 -23.32
CA THR A 175 7.18 14.60 -22.16
C THR A 175 6.94 13.78 -20.90
N PHE A 176 7.85 13.90 -19.94
CA PHE A 176 7.58 13.48 -18.57
C PHE A 176 7.04 14.65 -17.75
N TYR A 177 6.00 14.36 -16.97
CA TYR A 177 5.70 15.06 -15.72
C TYR A 177 6.05 14.12 -14.56
N ILE A 178 6.89 14.57 -13.63
CA ILE A 178 7.30 13.79 -12.46
C ILE A 178 7.02 14.62 -11.22
N ARG A 179 6.31 14.05 -10.24
CA ARG A 179 6.15 14.64 -8.91
C ARG A 179 6.80 13.73 -7.88
N MET A 180 7.67 14.29 -7.05
CA MET A 180 8.34 13.59 -5.96
C MET A 180 8.06 14.30 -4.63
N ILE A 181 7.45 13.59 -3.69
CA ILE A 181 7.18 14.07 -2.32
C ILE A 181 7.65 13.00 -1.34
N GLY A 182 8.55 13.37 -0.42
CA GLY A 182 9.20 12.39 0.45
C GLY A 182 9.92 11.33 -0.39
N GLU A 183 9.53 10.06 -0.25
CA GLU A 183 10.04 8.95 -1.06
C GLU A 183 9.14 8.55 -2.24
N ARG A 184 8.01 9.24 -2.44
CA ARG A 184 6.97 8.81 -3.37
C ARG A 184 7.04 9.55 -4.69
N VAL A 185 6.89 8.82 -5.79
CA VAL A 185 6.98 9.34 -7.15
C VAL A 185 5.69 9.06 -7.92
N THR A 186 5.15 10.11 -8.53
CA THR A 186 4.08 10.05 -9.54
C THR A 186 4.67 10.45 -10.89
N ILE A 187 4.42 9.67 -11.95
CA ILE A 187 4.93 9.93 -13.30
C ILE A 187 3.76 9.92 -14.27
N LYS A 188 3.70 10.95 -15.13
CA LYS A 188 2.96 10.91 -16.38
C LYS A 188 3.93 10.96 -17.55
N LEU A 189 3.69 10.13 -18.56
CA LEU A 189 4.38 10.15 -19.84
C LEU A 189 3.34 10.46 -20.91
N ASN A 190 3.54 11.55 -21.65
CA ASN A 190 2.63 12.01 -22.70
C ASN A 190 1.17 12.10 -22.19
N ASP A 191 1.00 12.75 -21.03
CA ASP A 191 -0.26 12.92 -20.28
C ASP A 191 -0.93 11.64 -19.74
N GLN A 192 -0.37 10.45 -20.01
CA GLN A 192 -0.84 9.19 -19.45
C GLN A 192 -0.16 8.92 -18.10
N LEU A 193 -0.93 8.50 -17.09
CA LEU A 193 -0.40 8.10 -15.79
C LEU A 193 0.35 6.76 -15.91
N VAL A 194 1.66 6.77 -15.66
CA VAL A 194 2.51 5.58 -15.78
C VAL A 194 3.07 5.09 -14.45
N ALA A 195 3.14 5.96 -13.43
CA ALA A 195 3.40 5.55 -12.05
C ALA A 195 2.59 6.45 -11.12
N ASP A 196 1.93 5.87 -10.12
CA ASP A 196 1.15 6.61 -9.15
C ASP A 196 1.65 6.36 -7.73
N ASN A 197 2.16 7.42 -7.12
CA ASN A 197 2.60 7.45 -5.72
C ASN A 197 3.53 6.29 -5.28
N VAL A 198 4.40 5.83 -6.17
CA VAL A 198 5.25 4.66 -5.93
C VAL A 198 6.41 5.05 -5.02
N VAL A 199 6.65 4.26 -3.97
CA VAL A 199 7.81 4.41 -3.08
C VAL A 199 9.09 4.09 -3.87
N MET A 200 10.03 5.02 -3.83
CA MET A 200 11.30 4.95 -4.54
C MET A 200 12.41 4.54 -3.56
N GLU A 201 13.07 3.42 -3.86
CA GLU A 201 14.12 2.85 -3.00
C GLU A 201 15.41 3.66 -3.00
N ASN A 202 16.28 3.46 -2.01
CA ASN A 202 17.64 3.99 -2.08
C ASN A 202 18.58 3.00 -2.81
N LEU A 203 18.96 3.32 -4.05
CA LEU A 203 19.84 2.48 -4.87
C LEU A 203 21.18 2.19 -4.20
N TRP A 204 21.80 3.21 -3.63
CA TRP A 204 23.19 3.17 -3.17
C TRP A 204 23.32 2.68 -1.72
N GLU A 205 22.24 2.80 -0.94
CA GLU A 205 22.18 2.44 0.48
C GLU A 205 20.83 1.78 0.78
N ARG A 206 20.67 0.54 0.32
CA ARG A 206 19.39 -0.21 0.29
C ARG A 206 18.65 -0.36 1.62
N ASN A 207 19.36 -0.24 2.74
CA ASN A 207 18.78 -0.33 4.08
C ASN A 207 18.38 1.04 4.65
N LEU A 208 18.51 2.11 3.86
CA LEU A 208 18.14 3.46 4.23
C LEU A 208 17.00 3.95 3.33
N PRO A 209 16.16 4.87 3.80
CA PRO A 209 15.22 5.57 2.94
C PRO A 209 15.98 6.39 1.90
N ILE A 210 15.29 6.77 0.83
CA ILE A 210 15.87 7.61 -0.22
C ILE A 210 16.25 8.99 0.33
N TYR A 211 17.30 9.61 -0.24
CA TYR A 211 17.77 10.92 0.19
C TYR A 211 16.65 11.97 0.16
N ARG A 212 16.58 12.80 1.20
CA ARG A 212 15.57 13.87 1.34
C ARG A 212 15.69 14.93 0.23
N ASN A 213 16.90 15.20 -0.23
CA ASN A 213 17.15 16.10 -1.35
C ASN A 213 18.39 15.64 -2.13
N GLY A 214 18.53 16.11 -3.36
CA GLY A 214 19.70 15.85 -4.18
C GLY A 214 19.54 16.41 -5.59
N GLN A 215 20.53 16.15 -6.43
CA GLN A 215 20.57 16.62 -7.81
C GLN A 215 19.58 15.85 -8.70
N ILE A 216 19.12 16.50 -9.77
CA ILE A 216 18.49 15.80 -10.89
C ILE A 216 19.61 15.47 -11.88
N GLU A 217 19.72 14.20 -12.28
CA GLU A 217 20.80 13.74 -13.15
C GLU A 217 20.24 13.18 -14.47
N LEU A 218 20.76 13.67 -15.60
CA LEU A 218 20.45 13.17 -16.93
C LEU A 218 21.50 12.10 -17.28
N GLN A 219 21.06 10.85 -17.28
CA GLN A 219 21.96 9.70 -17.39
C GLN A 219 22.51 9.55 -18.80
N ASN A 220 23.82 9.38 -18.89
CA ASN A 220 24.47 8.84 -20.08
C ASN A 220 24.40 7.31 -20.12
N HIS A 221 24.13 6.73 -21.29
CA HIS A 221 24.33 5.29 -21.55
C HIS A 221 24.97 5.03 -22.92
N GLY A 222 25.78 5.98 -23.40
CA GLY A 222 26.54 5.87 -24.66
C GLY A 222 25.76 6.20 -25.94
N ASN A 223 24.46 6.51 -25.82
CA ASN A 223 23.63 6.93 -26.95
C ASN A 223 23.53 8.45 -27.07
N THR A 224 23.23 8.96 -28.26
CA THR A 224 22.89 10.38 -28.44
C THR A 224 21.54 10.69 -27.78
N LEU A 225 21.50 11.74 -26.95
CA LEU A 225 20.31 12.13 -26.20
C LEU A 225 19.96 13.59 -26.46
N TYR A 226 18.66 13.89 -26.42
CA TYR A 226 18.15 15.24 -26.59
C TYR A 226 17.19 15.55 -25.45
N PHE A 227 17.38 16.71 -24.82
CA PHE A 227 16.47 17.24 -23.80
C PHE A 227 16.13 18.69 -24.11
N ARG A 228 14.91 19.12 -23.76
CA ARG A 228 14.51 20.53 -23.82
C ARG A 228 13.43 20.79 -22.77
N GLU A 229 13.04 22.06 -22.64
CA GLU A 229 11.86 22.45 -21.85
C GLU A 229 11.86 21.81 -20.45
N ILE A 230 13.00 21.94 -19.77
CA ILE A 230 13.20 21.34 -18.44
C ILE A 230 12.81 22.37 -17.39
N TYR A 231 11.72 22.10 -16.69
CA TYR A 231 11.15 23.01 -15.70
C TYR A 231 10.97 22.31 -14.36
N VAL A 232 11.28 23.00 -13.26
CA VAL A 232 11.06 22.51 -11.90
C VAL A 232 10.18 23.47 -11.11
N ARG A 233 9.27 22.92 -10.32
CA ARG A 233 8.56 23.61 -9.25
C ARG A 233 8.83 22.91 -7.94
N GLU A 234 9.53 23.56 -7.02
CA GLU A 234 9.67 23.06 -5.66
C GLU A 234 8.31 23.16 -4.94
N ILE A 235 7.95 22.11 -4.20
CA ILE A 235 6.69 22.02 -3.48
C ILE A 235 6.93 22.52 -2.05
N PRO A 236 6.28 23.61 -1.61
CA PRO A 236 6.42 24.09 -0.24
C PRO A 236 5.87 23.10 0.78
N ALA A 237 6.41 23.13 2.00
CA ALA A 237 6.05 22.21 3.09
C ALA A 237 4.53 22.05 3.32
N SER A 238 3.77 23.16 3.32
CA SER A 238 2.31 23.11 3.53
C SER A 238 1.60 22.38 2.39
N GLU A 239 2.00 22.64 1.13
CA GLU A 239 1.39 22.00 -0.03
C GLU A 239 1.73 20.50 -0.06
N ALA A 240 2.97 20.14 0.29
CA ALA A 240 3.37 18.75 0.42
C ALA A 240 2.55 18.02 1.51
N ASN A 241 2.27 18.66 2.65
CA ASN A 241 1.41 18.09 3.70
C ASN A 241 -0.01 17.86 3.19
N ASP A 242 -0.60 18.83 2.49
CA ASP A 242 -1.94 18.71 1.92
C ASP A 242 -2.01 17.56 0.91
N LEU A 243 -0.98 17.40 0.07
CA LEU A 243 -0.87 16.31 -0.89
C LEU A 243 -0.71 14.95 -0.21
N LEU A 244 0.10 14.84 0.83
CA LEU A 244 0.25 13.61 1.61
C LEU A 244 -1.05 13.23 2.32
N GLN A 245 -1.74 14.21 2.92
CA GLN A 245 -3.02 13.96 3.57
C GLN A 245 -4.12 13.57 2.57
N ALA A 246 -4.10 14.11 1.35
CA ALA A 246 -5.05 13.76 0.29
C ALA A 246 -4.85 12.35 -0.28
N GLN A 247 -3.66 11.75 -0.08
CA GLN A 247 -3.38 10.36 -0.48
C GLN A 247 -3.91 9.34 0.52
N GLU A 248 -4.20 9.75 1.75
CA GLU A 248 -4.75 8.84 2.75
C GLU A 248 -6.22 8.52 2.43
N ASP A 249 -6.58 7.24 2.57
CA ASP A 249 -7.99 6.86 2.63
C ASP A 249 -8.59 7.50 3.89
N ASN A 250 -9.32 8.60 3.69
CA ASN A 250 -9.93 9.35 4.77
C ASN A 250 -11.13 8.63 5.40
N SER A 251 -11.58 7.50 4.84
CA SER A 251 -12.62 6.69 5.45
C SER A 251 -12.16 6.19 6.83
N GLY A 252 -12.99 6.36 7.85
CA GLY A 252 -12.68 5.91 9.22
C GLY A 252 -11.68 6.76 10.02
N PHE A 253 -11.08 7.82 9.45
CA PHE A 253 -10.31 8.78 10.25
C PHE A 253 -11.21 9.69 11.08
N GLU A 254 -10.99 9.69 12.40
CA GLU A 254 -11.61 10.60 13.36
C GLU A 254 -10.64 11.75 13.67
N LYS A 255 -11.10 13.00 13.56
CA LYS A 255 -10.35 14.15 14.08
C LYS A 255 -10.45 14.17 15.60
N ILE A 256 -9.40 13.73 16.28
CA ILE A 256 -9.37 13.64 17.75
C ILE A 256 -9.04 14.96 18.44
N PHE A 257 -8.59 15.95 17.67
CA PHE A 257 -8.47 17.33 18.12
C PHE A 257 -9.43 18.22 17.34
N ASN A 258 -10.32 18.91 18.05
CA ASN A 258 -11.41 19.68 17.44
C ASN A 258 -11.01 21.11 16.99
N GLY A 259 -9.75 21.53 17.25
CA GLY A 259 -9.23 22.85 16.90
C GLY A 259 -9.72 24.00 17.81
N LYS A 260 -10.55 23.73 18.80
CA LYS A 260 -11.20 24.75 19.63
C LYS A 260 -10.82 24.64 21.10
N ASP A 261 -10.83 23.43 21.64
CA ASP A 261 -10.58 23.14 23.05
C ASP A 261 -9.99 21.72 23.22
N LEU A 262 -9.86 21.28 24.48
CA LEU A 262 -9.31 19.99 24.87
C LEU A 262 -10.40 18.96 25.21
N ALA A 263 -11.63 19.11 24.70
CA ALA A 263 -12.66 18.08 24.90
C ALA A 263 -12.18 16.72 24.37
N GLY A 264 -12.33 15.67 25.19
CA GLY A 264 -11.81 14.34 24.90
C GLY A 264 -10.33 14.12 25.27
N TRP A 265 -9.69 15.10 25.89
CA TRP A 265 -8.31 15.04 26.39
C TRP A 265 -8.25 15.23 27.91
N THR A 266 -7.29 14.57 28.55
CA THR A 266 -7.05 14.59 30.00
C THR A 266 -5.54 14.58 30.32
N GLY A 267 -5.18 14.58 31.60
CA GLY A 267 -3.80 14.71 32.06
C GLY A 267 -3.38 16.17 32.21
N ALA A 268 -2.27 16.57 31.59
CA ALA A 268 -1.66 17.90 31.70
C ALA A 268 -2.38 18.97 30.86
N VAL A 269 -3.70 19.08 30.96
CA VAL A 269 -4.53 20.04 30.19
C VAL A 269 -4.10 21.50 30.39
N ASP A 270 -3.66 21.85 31.60
CA ASP A 270 -3.16 23.20 31.92
C ASP A 270 -1.78 23.50 31.31
N SER A 271 -1.06 22.50 30.84
CA SER A 271 0.24 22.66 30.18
C SER A 271 0.14 22.95 28.69
N TYR A 272 -1.06 22.88 28.12
CA TYR A 272 -1.30 23.12 26.69
C TYR A 272 -2.28 24.28 26.49
N LYS A 273 -2.24 24.89 25.31
CA LYS A 273 -3.18 25.93 24.90
C LYS A 273 -3.62 25.70 23.45
N VAL A 274 -4.85 26.10 23.14
CA VAL A 274 -5.37 26.11 21.78
C VAL A 274 -5.31 27.52 21.22
N VAL A 275 -4.60 27.71 20.09
CA VAL A 275 -4.47 29.01 19.42
C VAL A 275 -4.58 28.81 17.91
N ASN A 276 -5.55 29.47 17.28
CA ASN A 276 -5.78 29.40 15.82
C ASN A 276 -5.82 27.95 15.30
N GLU A 277 -6.62 27.10 15.94
CA GLU A 277 -6.78 25.67 15.60
C GLU A 277 -5.52 24.80 15.80
N LYS A 278 -4.56 25.29 16.58
CA LYS A 278 -3.34 24.56 16.93
C LYS A 278 -3.31 24.24 18.40
N LEU A 279 -2.85 23.04 18.71
CA LEU A 279 -2.50 22.62 20.06
C LEU A 279 -1.03 22.97 20.32
N ILE A 280 -0.73 23.73 21.36
CA ILE A 280 0.61 24.22 21.65
C ILE A 280 1.00 23.89 23.09
N CYS A 281 2.15 23.24 23.29
CA CYS A 281 2.73 23.08 24.62
C CYS A 281 3.17 24.44 25.16
N LYS A 282 2.86 24.77 26.42
CA LYS A 282 3.28 26.03 27.02
C LYS A 282 4.77 25.98 27.33
N GLU A 283 5.46 27.05 26.97
CA GLU A 283 6.87 27.26 27.28
C GLU A 283 7.12 27.13 28.79
N GLY A 284 8.08 26.29 29.18
CA GLY A 284 8.52 26.11 30.56
C GLY A 284 7.69 25.17 31.45
N VAL A 285 6.62 24.54 30.95
CA VAL A 285 5.68 23.76 31.81
C VAL A 285 5.79 22.24 31.61
N GLY A 286 5.63 21.75 30.38
CA GLY A 286 5.68 20.31 30.07
C GLY A 286 4.55 19.47 30.68
N GLY A 287 4.61 18.14 30.49
CA GLY A 287 3.64 17.18 31.02
C GLY A 287 2.88 16.39 29.96
N SER A 288 2.25 15.28 30.39
CA SER A 288 1.55 14.34 29.52
C SER A 288 0.09 14.74 29.31
N LEU A 289 -0.25 15.17 28.10
CA LEU A 289 -1.63 15.40 27.65
C LEU A 289 -2.06 14.22 26.78
N PHE A 290 -3.16 13.55 27.09
CA PHE A 290 -3.56 12.35 26.35
C PHE A 290 -5.08 12.21 26.24
N THR A 291 -5.53 11.43 25.28
CA THR A 291 -6.95 11.21 24.99
C THR A 291 -7.63 10.47 26.14
N GLU A 292 -8.90 10.75 26.41
CA GLU A 292 -9.72 9.92 27.32
C GLU A 292 -9.96 8.52 26.72
N LYS A 293 -10.17 8.47 25.40
CA LYS A 293 -10.29 7.25 24.61
C LYS A 293 -8.95 6.49 24.57
N LYS A 294 -9.03 5.16 24.57
CA LYS A 294 -7.91 4.24 24.38
C LYS A 294 -7.95 3.66 22.97
N TYR A 295 -6.78 3.43 22.39
CA TYR A 295 -6.59 2.87 21.05
C TYR A 295 -5.71 1.62 21.15
N SER A 296 -5.99 0.62 20.31
CA SER A 296 -5.16 -0.59 20.17
C SER A 296 -4.32 -0.49 18.90
N ASP A 297 -4.86 -0.94 17.77
CA ASP A 297 -4.26 -0.85 16.45
C ASP A 297 -4.88 0.34 15.72
N PHE A 298 -4.04 1.17 15.12
CA PHE A 298 -4.48 2.42 14.51
C PHE A 298 -3.46 2.96 13.50
N VAL A 299 -3.93 3.82 12.62
CA VAL A 299 -3.12 4.78 11.88
C VAL A 299 -3.42 6.15 12.45
N SER A 300 -2.40 6.90 12.83
CA SER A 300 -2.53 8.31 13.21
C SER A 300 -1.82 9.18 12.19
N THR A 301 -2.42 10.32 11.86
CA THR A 301 -1.76 11.40 11.11
C THR A 301 -1.80 12.67 11.95
N LEU A 302 -0.72 13.44 11.88
CA LEU A 302 -0.65 14.77 12.48
C LEU A 302 0.37 15.63 11.76
N GLU A 303 0.27 16.93 11.99
CA GLU A 303 1.34 17.86 11.67
C GLU A 303 1.93 18.47 12.94
N PHE A 304 3.23 18.64 12.96
CA PHE A 304 3.94 19.30 14.06
C PHE A 304 4.94 20.33 13.55
N LYS A 305 5.21 21.35 14.37
CA LYS A 305 6.22 22.38 14.09
C LYS A 305 7.10 22.57 15.31
N LEU A 306 8.40 22.39 15.11
CA LEU A 306 9.41 22.50 16.16
C LEU A 306 9.95 23.94 16.27
N PRO A 307 10.09 24.49 17.49
CA PRO A 307 11.02 25.57 17.74
C PRO A 307 12.46 25.05 17.68
N GLN A 308 13.44 25.96 17.62
CA GLN A 308 14.86 25.58 17.71
C GLN A 308 15.14 24.81 19.00
N GLY A 309 15.74 23.63 18.87
CA GLY A 309 16.07 22.74 19.96
C GLY A 309 14.85 22.19 20.70
N GLY A 310 13.66 22.21 20.10
CA GLY A 310 12.42 21.78 20.75
C GLY A 310 12.36 20.29 21.03
N ASN A 311 11.74 19.94 22.16
CA ASN A 311 11.50 18.57 22.60
C ASN A 311 10.04 18.37 23.04
N ASN A 312 9.45 17.29 22.55
CA ASN A 312 8.16 16.73 22.95
C ASN A 312 8.18 15.23 22.56
N GLY A 313 7.12 14.51 22.86
CA GLY A 313 6.95 13.13 22.43
C GLY A 313 5.51 12.87 22.00
N LEU A 314 5.32 11.92 21.12
CA LEU A 314 4.01 11.37 20.80
C LEU A 314 3.80 10.11 21.67
N ILE A 315 2.79 10.16 22.52
CA ILE A 315 2.42 9.08 23.43
C ILE A 315 1.56 8.06 22.67
N LEU A 316 1.95 6.79 22.71
CA LEU A 316 1.23 5.68 22.08
C LEU A 316 0.95 4.59 23.12
N ARG A 317 -0.29 4.08 23.16
CA ARG A 317 -0.73 2.99 24.05
C ARG A 317 -0.31 3.19 25.52
N TYR A 318 -0.47 4.39 26.05
CA TYR A 318 -0.12 4.71 27.45
C TYR A 318 -1.19 4.25 28.44
N SER A 319 -0.78 3.80 29.63
CA SER A 319 -1.70 3.34 30.67
C SER A 319 -2.59 4.46 31.24
N GLY A 320 -2.10 5.71 31.23
CA GLY A 320 -2.69 6.86 31.90
C GLY A 320 -1.97 7.25 33.21
N GLU A 321 -1.06 6.41 33.69
CA GLU A 321 -0.32 6.59 34.94
C GLU A 321 1.20 6.38 34.72
N GLY A 322 2.04 7.05 35.51
CA GLY A 322 3.50 6.94 35.40
C GLY A 322 4.10 7.69 34.20
N GLN A 323 5.28 7.29 33.74
CA GLN A 323 5.96 7.98 32.62
C GLN A 323 5.57 7.36 31.27
N PRO A 324 5.26 8.16 30.23
CA PRO A 324 4.80 7.63 28.93
C PRO A 324 5.72 6.59 28.28
N HIS A 325 7.04 6.79 28.29
CA HIS A 325 8.01 5.84 27.72
C HIS A 325 8.19 4.54 28.54
N ILE A 326 7.68 4.49 29.78
CA ILE A 326 7.74 3.30 30.65
C ILE A 326 6.41 2.54 30.64
N GLU A 327 5.31 3.27 30.73
CA GLU A 327 3.94 2.72 30.92
C GLU A 327 3.11 2.65 29.62
N GLY A 328 3.73 3.05 28.52
CA GLY A 328 3.27 2.89 27.15
C GLY A 328 4.48 2.93 26.21
N LEU A 329 4.35 3.73 25.15
CA LEU A 329 5.43 4.06 24.23
C LEU A 329 5.49 5.58 24.07
N GLU A 330 6.69 6.10 23.91
CA GLU A 330 6.94 7.47 23.48
C GLU A 330 7.67 7.43 22.15
N LEU A 331 7.08 8.08 21.14
CA LEU A 331 7.70 8.29 19.84
C LEU A 331 8.24 9.72 19.79
N GLN A 332 9.53 9.87 19.57
CA GLN A 332 10.21 11.13 19.84
C GLN A 332 9.80 12.26 18.86
N VAL A 333 9.48 13.46 19.37
CA VAL A 333 9.19 14.68 18.58
C VAL A 333 10.22 15.77 18.93
N PHE A 334 11.29 15.86 18.14
CA PHE A 334 12.54 16.43 18.65
C PHE A 334 13.38 17.08 17.55
N ASP A 335 14.00 18.23 17.85
CA ASP A 335 14.94 18.88 16.93
C ASP A 335 16.31 18.18 16.94
N SER A 336 16.38 17.07 16.20
CA SER A 336 17.53 16.15 16.21
C SER A 336 18.85 16.76 15.74
N GLU A 337 18.80 17.87 15.01
CA GLU A 337 19.96 18.49 14.38
C GLU A 337 20.48 19.73 15.16
N ASP A 338 19.85 20.09 16.29
CA ASP A 338 20.38 21.14 17.15
C ASP A 338 21.74 20.72 17.75
N PRO A 339 22.79 21.56 17.68
CA PRO A 339 24.12 21.24 18.20
C PRO A 339 24.15 20.78 19.67
N LYS A 340 23.19 21.22 20.49
CA LYS A 340 23.11 20.81 21.91
C LYS A 340 22.80 19.32 22.08
N TYR A 341 22.30 18.66 21.03
CA TYR A 341 21.93 17.24 21.01
C TYR A 341 22.88 16.37 20.19
N ALA A 342 24.08 16.87 19.86
CA ALA A 342 25.03 16.17 19.00
C ALA A 342 25.49 14.77 19.49
N LYS A 343 25.24 14.43 20.77
CA LYS A 343 25.73 13.20 21.41
C LYS A 343 24.65 12.51 22.28
N LEU A 344 23.59 12.06 21.65
CA LEU A 344 22.58 11.19 22.28
C LEU A 344 22.65 9.75 21.75
N ASP A 345 22.07 8.81 22.50
CA ASP A 345 21.82 7.46 22.01
C ASP A 345 20.93 7.53 20.76
N PRO A 346 21.21 6.74 19.70
CA PRO A 346 20.40 6.74 18.47
C PRO A 346 18.89 6.59 18.69
N ARG A 347 18.47 5.88 19.75
CA ARG A 347 17.07 5.65 20.12
C ARG A 347 16.39 6.86 20.76
N GLN A 348 17.07 8.00 20.88
CA GLN A 348 16.56 9.23 21.49
C GLN A 348 16.31 10.35 20.49
N TYR A 349 16.64 10.16 19.21
CA TYR A 349 16.37 11.15 18.16
C TYR A 349 14.94 11.00 17.61
N HIS A 350 14.49 12.04 16.91
CA HIS A 350 13.13 12.12 16.37
C HIS A 350 12.71 10.87 15.60
N GLY A 351 11.43 10.50 15.76
CA GLY A 351 10.84 9.32 15.11
C GLY A 351 11.27 7.99 15.73
N SER A 352 12.22 7.97 16.66
CA SER A 352 12.58 6.75 17.39
C SER A 352 11.49 6.40 18.39
N VAL A 353 11.26 5.10 18.60
CA VAL A 353 10.57 4.64 19.82
C VAL A 353 11.55 4.82 20.96
N TYR A 354 11.31 5.80 21.81
CA TYR A 354 12.28 6.35 22.74
C TYR A 354 12.90 5.24 23.59
N GLY A 355 14.22 5.08 23.44
CA GLY A 355 15.00 4.09 24.18
C GLY A 355 14.82 2.64 23.72
N LEU A 356 14.01 2.33 22.70
CA LEU A 356 13.80 0.98 22.20
C LEU A 356 14.36 0.78 20.80
N VAL A 357 13.87 1.55 19.81
CA VAL A 357 14.20 1.33 18.39
C VAL A 357 14.56 2.67 17.73
N PRO A 358 15.76 2.79 17.13
CA PRO A 358 16.20 4.04 16.51
C PRO A 358 15.53 4.22 15.14
N ALA A 359 15.12 5.45 14.83
CA ALA A 359 14.67 5.84 13.50
C ALA A 359 15.81 6.42 12.65
N HIS A 360 15.61 6.44 11.34
CA HIS A 360 16.49 7.12 10.41
C HIS A 360 16.41 8.64 10.57
N ARG A 361 17.58 9.29 10.64
CA ARG A 361 17.72 10.75 10.81
C ARG A 361 17.82 11.50 9.48
N GLY A 362 17.71 12.82 9.52
CA GLY A 362 17.90 13.72 8.36
C GLY A 362 16.63 14.08 7.57
N TYR A 363 15.47 13.60 8.02
CA TYR A 363 14.18 13.77 7.31
C TYR A 363 13.29 14.91 7.84
N LEU A 364 13.70 15.54 8.95
CA LEU A 364 13.03 16.72 9.51
C LEU A 364 13.16 17.93 8.59
N ARG A 365 12.08 18.69 8.43
CA ARG A 365 12.15 20.03 7.87
C ARG A 365 12.84 21.00 8.84
N PRO A 366 13.43 22.11 8.34
CA PRO A 366 13.98 23.15 9.20
C PRO A 366 12.98 23.59 10.27
N THR A 367 13.49 24.00 11.43
CA THR A 367 12.65 24.51 12.51
C THR A 367 11.83 25.72 12.05
N GLY A 368 10.60 25.83 12.55
CA GLY A 368 9.61 26.78 12.05
C GLY A 368 8.79 26.31 10.84
N GLU A 369 9.15 25.19 10.19
CA GLU A 369 8.30 24.55 9.17
C GLU A 369 7.44 23.43 9.75
N TRP A 370 6.27 23.23 9.14
CA TRP A 370 5.38 22.12 9.49
C TRP A 370 5.89 20.82 8.90
N ASN A 371 6.02 19.80 9.75
CA ASN A 371 6.27 18.42 9.36
C ASN A 371 4.96 17.64 9.37
N PHE A 372 4.76 16.73 8.42
CA PHE A 372 3.68 15.75 8.42
C PHE A 372 4.21 14.43 8.96
N GLN A 373 3.50 13.80 9.89
CA GLN A 373 3.86 12.49 10.43
C GLN A 373 2.66 11.55 10.38
N LYS A 374 2.91 10.33 9.89
CA LYS A 374 1.99 9.20 9.94
C LYS A 374 2.60 8.09 10.78
N VAL A 375 1.83 7.56 11.73
CA VAL A 375 2.25 6.45 12.58
C VAL A 375 1.22 5.33 12.48
N THR A 376 1.66 4.15 12.07
CA THR A 376 0.85 2.94 12.00
C THR A 376 1.27 2.01 13.14
N MET A 377 0.31 1.64 13.99
CA MET A 377 0.43 0.62 15.03
C MET A 377 -0.46 -0.57 14.66
N ARG A 378 0.13 -1.75 14.46
CA ARG A 378 -0.60 -3.00 14.15
C ARG A 378 0.00 -4.15 14.93
N GLY A 379 -0.69 -4.66 15.95
CA GLY A 379 -0.10 -5.64 16.86
C GLY A 379 1.15 -5.06 17.53
N SER A 380 2.31 -5.73 17.37
CA SER A 380 3.61 -5.23 17.81
C SER A 380 4.36 -4.42 16.74
N GLN A 381 3.87 -4.40 15.49
CA GLN A 381 4.46 -3.63 14.42
C GLN A 381 4.21 -2.13 14.61
N ILE A 382 5.27 -1.35 14.49
CA ILE A 382 5.21 0.11 14.39
C ILE A 382 5.89 0.56 13.09
N LYS A 383 5.19 1.40 12.33
CA LYS A 383 5.76 2.10 11.18
C LYS A 383 5.57 3.61 11.34
N VAL A 384 6.63 4.38 11.09
CA VAL A 384 6.65 5.84 11.18
C VAL A 384 7.08 6.40 9.85
N GLU A 385 6.25 7.26 9.29
CA GLU A 385 6.55 8.03 8.10
C GLU A 385 6.61 9.51 8.46
N LEU A 386 7.66 10.19 8.03
CA LEU A 386 7.89 11.61 8.23
C LEU A 386 8.05 12.30 6.88
N ASN A 387 7.22 13.32 6.63
CA ASN A 387 7.21 14.09 5.38
C ASN A 387 7.14 13.21 4.12
N GLY A 388 6.41 12.09 4.20
CA GLY A 388 6.26 11.14 3.10
C GLY A 388 7.42 10.17 2.93
N THR A 389 8.33 10.05 3.90
CA THR A 389 9.44 9.08 3.90
C THR A 389 9.32 8.14 5.09
N THR A 390 9.44 6.83 4.87
CA THR A 390 9.45 5.84 5.95
C THR A 390 10.74 5.97 6.75
N ILE A 391 10.69 6.34 8.03
CA ILE A 391 11.89 6.54 8.88
C ILE A 391 12.04 5.47 9.97
N LEU A 392 11.01 4.68 10.22
CA LEU A 392 11.04 3.53 11.12
C LEU A 392 10.02 2.50 10.64
N ASP A 393 10.43 1.23 10.60
CA ASP A 393 9.54 0.08 10.42
C ASP A 393 10.11 -1.07 11.25
N ALA A 394 9.41 -1.45 12.33
CA ALA A 394 9.95 -2.36 13.33
C ALA A 394 8.88 -3.19 14.04
N ASP A 395 9.24 -4.42 14.41
CA ASP A 395 8.45 -5.26 15.32
C ASP A 395 8.96 -5.09 16.76
N LEU A 396 8.13 -4.48 17.61
CA LEU A 396 8.45 -4.27 19.03
C LEU A 396 8.60 -5.58 19.82
N SER A 397 8.08 -6.71 19.32
CA SER A 397 8.22 -8.02 19.95
C SER A 397 9.65 -8.57 19.87
N GLU A 398 10.45 -8.11 18.91
CA GLU A 398 11.83 -8.51 18.71
C GLU A 398 12.82 -7.74 19.59
N VAL A 399 12.37 -6.67 20.26
CA VAL A 399 13.21 -5.83 21.11
C VAL A 399 13.59 -6.59 22.40
N LYS A 400 14.90 -6.77 22.61
CA LYS A 400 15.44 -7.53 23.75
C LYS A 400 15.96 -6.66 24.89
N GLU A 401 16.31 -5.41 24.60
CA GLU A 401 16.84 -4.46 25.58
C GLU A 401 16.42 -3.03 25.23
N SER A 402 16.35 -2.16 26.24
CA SER A 402 16.19 -0.72 26.08
C SER A 402 17.53 0.01 26.27
N LYS A 403 17.55 1.32 26.07
CA LYS A 403 18.75 2.14 26.33
C LYS A 403 19.16 2.15 27.81
N ASP A 404 18.23 1.84 28.71
CA ASP A 404 18.43 1.84 30.16
C ASP A 404 18.51 0.41 30.74
N GLY A 405 18.60 -0.62 29.88
CA GLY A 405 18.68 -2.02 30.27
C GLY A 405 17.44 -2.82 29.89
N GLU A 406 16.58 -3.15 30.85
CA GLU A 406 15.41 -3.99 30.59
C GLU A 406 14.36 -3.27 29.72
N VAL A 407 13.62 -4.06 28.92
CA VAL A 407 12.49 -3.55 28.13
C VAL A 407 11.32 -3.23 29.08
N PRO A 408 10.84 -1.97 29.14
CA PRO A 408 9.73 -1.62 30.01
C PRO A 408 8.47 -2.45 29.71
N PRO A 409 7.69 -2.85 30.73
CA PRO A 409 6.45 -3.58 30.52
C PRO A 409 5.45 -2.86 29.59
N GLY A 410 5.43 -1.52 29.61
CA GLY A 410 4.60 -0.70 28.71
C GLY A 410 4.86 -0.93 27.23
N ALA A 411 6.07 -1.33 26.84
CA ALA A 411 6.42 -1.61 25.45
C ALA A 411 5.61 -2.78 24.84
N LYS A 412 5.13 -3.70 25.69
CA LYS A 412 4.32 -4.86 25.29
C LYS A 412 2.82 -4.58 25.34
N ARG A 413 2.42 -3.35 25.68
CA ARG A 413 1.01 -3.00 25.83
C ARG A 413 0.32 -3.02 24.47
N LYS A 414 -0.84 -3.68 24.41
CA LYS A 414 -1.65 -3.80 23.19
C LYS A 414 -2.59 -2.61 22.98
N SER A 415 -3.03 -1.95 24.05
CA SER A 415 -3.93 -0.80 23.97
C SER A 415 -3.70 0.22 25.08
N GLY A 416 -3.98 1.50 24.80
CA GLY A 416 -3.86 2.58 25.77
C GLY A 416 -4.13 3.95 25.16
N HIS A 417 -3.83 5.01 25.88
CA HIS A 417 -4.09 6.39 25.47
C HIS A 417 -3.09 6.85 24.39
N PHE A 418 -3.54 7.79 23.57
CA PHE A 418 -2.73 8.53 22.59
C PHE A 418 -2.51 9.97 23.08
N GLY A 419 -1.36 10.59 22.79
CA GLY A 419 -1.19 12.00 23.11
C GLY A 419 0.20 12.57 22.98
N PHE A 420 0.56 13.49 23.87
CA PHE A 420 1.78 14.29 23.80
C PHE A 420 2.53 14.34 25.14
N ALA A 421 3.83 14.03 25.11
CA ALA A 421 4.75 14.09 26.24
C ALA A 421 5.51 15.43 26.19
N GLY A 422 4.94 16.46 26.82
CA GLY A 422 5.50 17.81 26.77
C GLY A 422 6.81 17.94 27.56
N HIS A 423 7.86 18.48 26.93
CA HIS A 423 9.17 18.70 27.53
C HIS A 423 9.57 20.19 27.60
N ASN A 424 8.63 21.04 28.00
CA ASN A 424 8.79 22.50 28.22
C ASN A 424 8.95 23.37 26.96
N ASP A 425 9.14 22.79 25.78
CA ASP A 425 9.30 23.56 24.55
C ASP A 425 7.97 23.81 23.84
N PRO A 426 7.76 24.99 23.22
CA PRO A 426 6.50 25.35 22.58
C PRO A 426 6.29 24.70 21.20
N VAL A 427 6.29 23.36 21.17
CA VAL A 427 5.95 22.58 19.98
C VAL A 427 4.48 22.78 19.64
N GLU A 428 4.19 23.08 18.37
CA GLU A 428 2.83 23.25 17.85
C GLU A 428 2.38 21.99 17.10
N PHE A 429 1.12 21.59 17.28
CA PHE A 429 0.48 20.46 16.61
C PHE A 429 -0.84 20.89 15.95
N ARG A 430 -1.18 20.28 14.82
CA ARG A 430 -2.48 20.44 14.14
C ARG A 430 -2.83 19.21 13.31
N ASN A 431 -4.04 19.19 12.76
CA ASN A 431 -4.52 18.13 11.86
C ASN A 431 -4.34 16.71 12.46
N ILE A 432 -4.64 16.57 13.74
CA ILE A 432 -4.46 15.33 14.48
C ILE A 432 -5.68 14.43 14.25
N ALA A 433 -5.49 13.32 13.55
CA ALA A 433 -6.52 12.36 13.25
C ALA A 433 -6.05 10.92 13.52
N ILE A 434 -6.99 10.06 13.90
CA ILE A 434 -6.74 8.64 14.14
C ILE A 434 -7.81 7.83 13.43
N ARG A 435 -7.38 6.80 12.70
CA ARG A 435 -8.21 5.72 12.18
C ARG A 435 -7.86 4.45 12.93
N GLU A 436 -8.81 3.90 13.67
CA GLU A 436 -8.65 2.59 14.28
C GLU A 436 -8.55 1.52 13.19
N LEU A 437 -7.68 0.54 13.42
CA LEU A 437 -7.49 -0.62 12.55
C LEU A 437 -8.16 -1.83 13.21
N PRO A 438 -9.42 -2.13 12.88
CA PRO A 438 -10.09 -3.35 13.29
C PRO A 438 -9.49 -4.63 12.67
N GLY A 439 -9.94 -5.80 13.15
CA GLY A 439 -9.40 -7.12 12.80
C GLY A 439 -8.08 -7.47 13.51
N ASP A 440 -7.69 -8.74 13.47
CA ASP A 440 -6.44 -9.21 14.09
C ASP A 440 -5.21 -8.77 13.28
N PRO A 441 -4.05 -8.49 13.90
CA PRO A 441 -2.81 -8.24 13.18
C PRO A 441 -2.41 -9.44 12.31
N ALA A 442 -1.54 -9.22 11.31
CA ALA A 442 -0.92 -10.26 10.49
C ALA A 442 0.07 -11.17 11.26
N VAL A 443 -0.21 -11.39 12.54
CA VAL A 443 0.47 -12.35 13.41
C VAL A 443 -0.61 -13.36 13.81
N PRO A 444 -0.45 -14.66 13.50
CA PRO A 444 -1.40 -15.67 13.95
C PRO A 444 -1.59 -15.54 15.46
N PRO A 445 -2.82 -15.45 16.00
CA PRO A 445 -3.02 -15.45 17.44
C PRO A 445 -2.37 -16.70 18.05
N SER A 446 -2.02 -16.69 19.34
CA SER A 446 -1.56 -17.95 19.93
C SER A 446 -2.71 -18.96 19.89
N ARG A 447 -2.44 -20.18 19.40
CA ARG A 447 -3.40 -21.31 19.44
C ARG A 447 -3.99 -21.49 20.84
N ASP A 448 -3.20 -21.22 21.89
CA ASP A 448 -3.62 -21.33 23.30
C ASP A 448 -4.77 -20.39 23.67
N THR A 449 -4.95 -19.29 22.91
CA THR A 449 -6.04 -18.33 23.11
C THR A 449 -7.29 -18.68 22.31
N ALA A 450 -7.21 -19.59 21.32
CA ALA A 450 -8.36 -20.01 20.55
C ALA A 450 -9.29 -20.93 21.37
N ILE A 451 -10.59 -20.66 21.27
CA ILE A 451 -11.63 -21.33 22.03
C ILE A 451 -11.91 -22.71 21.43
N SER A 452 -11.90 -23.74 22.28
CA SER A 452 -12.42 -25.07 21.93
C SER A 452 -13.70 -25.35 22.73
N PRO A 453 -14.77 -25.85 22.09
CA PRO A 453 -15.97 -26.26 22.81
C PRO A 453 -15.69 -27.51 23.67
N THR A 454 -15.83 -27.40 24.99
CA THR A 454 -15.58 -28.50 25.95
C THR A 454 -16.83 -29.04 26.61
N ASP A 455 -17.74 -28.16 27.04
CA ASP A 455 -18.86 -28.51 27.93
C ASP A 455 -20.22 -28.64 27.23
N GLY A 456 -20.28 -28.29 25.95
CA GLY A 456 -21.52 -28.25 25.16
C GLY A 456 -21.35 -27.42 23.90
N PRO A 457 -22.43 -27.23 23.10
CA PRO A 457 -22.35 -26.40 21.92
C PRO A 457 -22.11 -24.94 22.28
N ILE A 458 -21.23 -24.29 21.52
CA ILE A 458 -21.16 -22.85 21.42
C ILE A 458 -22.12 -22.44 20.30
N GLU A 459 -23.23 -21.78 20.65
CA GLU A 459 -24.16 -21.21 19.68
C GLU A 459 -23.56 -19.93 19.08
N LEU A 460 -22.95 -20.04 17.89
CA LEU A 460 -22.43 -18.87 17.17
C LEU A 460 -23.55 -17.95 16.72
N PHE A 461 -24.72 -18.51 16.40
CA PHE A 461 -25.93 -17.75 16.12
C PHE A 461 -27.04 -18.08 17.12
N ASN A 462 -27.44 -17.07 17.89
CA ASN A 462 -28.42 -17.20 18.98
C ASN A 462 -29.90 -17.11 18.54
N GLY A 463 -30.17 -17.03 17.23
CA GLY A 463 -31.52 -16.91 16.68
C GLY A 463 -32.18 -15.54 16.86
N ARG A 464 -31.47 -14.52 17.38
CA ARG A 464 -32.06 -13.21 17.71
C ARG A 464 -31.31 -12.04 17.10
N ASN A 465 -29.98 -12.09 17.10
CA ASN A 465 -29.13 -11.03 16.59
C ASN A 465 -27.78 -11.62 16.13
N LEU A 466 -26.85 -10.75 15.72
CA LEU A 466 -25.51 -11.12 15.26
C LEU A 466 -24.45 -10.95 16.37
N GLU A 467 -24.85 -10.99 17.64
CA GLU A 467 -23.90 -10.87 18.77
C GLU A 467 -22.82 -11.94 18.69
N GLY A 468 -21.56 -11.54 18.93
CA GLY A 468 -20.40 -12.40 18.74
C GLY A 468 -19.83 -12.39 17.31
N MET A 469 -20.44 -11.65 16.38
CA MET A 469 -19.96 -11.48 15.01
C MET A 469 -20.00 -10.02 14.57
N TYR A 470 -19.23 -9.68 13.52
CA TYR A 470 -19.23 -8.38 12.86
C TYR A 470 -19.26 -8.54 11.34
N THR A 471 -19.69 -7.49 10.65
CA THR A 471 -19.73 -7.47 9.18
C THR A 471 -18.46 -6.85 8.62
N TRP A 472 -18.02 -7.36 7.47
CA TRP A 472 -17.02 -6.76 6.62
C TRP A 472 -17.50 -6.83 5.18
N ILE A 473 -17.70 -5.68 4.53
CA ILE A 473 -18.13 -5.55 3.14
C ILE A 473 -16.95 -4.98 2.35
N ARG A 474 -16.59 -5.58 1.22
CA ARG A 474 -15.42 -5.17 0.41
C ARG A 474 -15.36 -3.66 0.15
N ASP A 475 -16.51 -3.07 -0.16
CA ASP A 475 -16.59 -1.69 -0.62
C ASP A 475 -16.80 -0.69 0.54
N THR A 476 -17.28 -1.14 1.71
CA THR A 476 -17.67 -0.28 2.85
C THR A 476 -17.10 -0.73 4.20
N GLN A 477 -16.23 -1.73 4.18
CA GLN A 477 -15.55 -2.34 5.32
C GLN A 477 -16.56 -2.70 6.43
N TYR A 478 -16.39 -2.20 7.66
CA TYR A 478 -17.26 -2.52 8.81
C TYR A 478 -18.65 -1.90 8.76
N SER A 479 -18.93 -1.10 7.73
CA SER A 479 -20.26 -0.58 7.51
C SER A 479 -21.01 -1.52 6.58
N ASP A 480 -22.18 -1.99 7.02
CA ASP A 480 -23.15 -2.69 6.18
C ASP A 480 -24.37 -1.78 5.90
N PRO A 481 -24.23 -0.74 5.06
CA PRO A 481 -25.32 0.21 4.81
C PRO A 481 -26.45 -0.42 4.00
N LYS A 482 -26.14 -1.46 3.21
CA LYS A 482 -27.11 -2.21 2.41
C LYS A 482 -27.88 -3.24 3.24
N LYS A 483 -27.47 -3.48 4.48
CA LYS A 483 -28.03 -4.53 5.36
C LYS A 483 -27.95 -5.88 4.68
N VAL A 484 -26.77 -6.19 4.14
CA VAL A 484 -26.47 -7.48 3.53
C VAL A 484 -26.69 -8.61 4.53
N PHE A 485 -26.31 -8.40 5.79
CA PHE A 485 -26.53 -9.35 6.88
C PHE A 485 -27.61 -8.84 7.82
N THR A 486 -28.74 -9.55 7.88
CA THR A 486 -29.84 -9.25 8.81
C THR A 486 -30.29 -10.50 9.55
N VAL A 487 -31.09 -10.33 10.60
CA VAL A 487 -31.75 -11.44 11.30
C VAL A 487 -33.25 -11.29 11.15
N ASN A 488 -33.88 -12.27 10.50
CA ASN A 488 -35.32 -12.33 10.23
C ASN A 488 -35.84 -13.72 10.60
N ASP A 489 -36.95 -13.79 11.32
CA ASP A 489 -37.63 -15.05 11.69
C ASP A 489 -36.71 -16.11 12.34
N GLY A 490 -35.77 -15.66 13.16
CA GLY A 490 -34.81 -16.52 13.84
C GLY A 490 -33.73 -17.11 12.93
N MET A 491 -33.50 -16.49 11.76
CA MET A 491 -32.50 -16.88 10.77
C MET A 491 -31.62 -15.69 10.42
N ILE A 492 -30.34 -15.95 10.15
CA ILE A 492 -29.50 -14.99 9.42
C ILE A 492 -29.98 -14.99 7.97
N HIS A 493 -30.28 -13.81 7.45
CA HIS A 493 -30.57 -13.56 6.04
C HIS A 493 -29.40 -12.80 5.44
N VAL A 494 -28.69 -13.44 4.52
CA VAL A 494 -27.66 -12.84 3.69
C VAL A 494 -28.29 -12.49 2.35
N SER A 495 -28.44 -11.19 2.06
CA SER A 495 -29.15 -10.75 0.84
C SER A 495 -28.39 -11.03 -0.47
N GLY A 496 -27.07 -11.20 -0.39
CA GLY A 496 -26.19 -11.37 -1.53
C GLY A 496 -25.75 -10.07 -2.20
N ASP A 497 -26.22 -8.87 -1.82
CA ASP A 497 -25.88 -7.63 -2.53
C ASP A 497 -24.45 -7.12 -2.20
N GLY A 498 -23.46 -7.73 -2.85
CA GLY A 498 -22.05 -7.34 -2.78
C GLY A 498 -21.12 -8.51 -2.49
N TYR A 499 -19.93 -8.17 -1.99
CA TYR A 499 -18.90 -9.09 -1.55
C TYR A 499 -18.44 -8.75 -0.14
N GLY A 500 -18.21 -9.77 0.68
CA GLY A 500 -17.83 -9.58 2.08
C GLY A 500 -18.11 -10.80 2.94
N GLY A 501 -18.19 -10.62 4.25
CA GLY A 501 -18.50 -11.68 5.19
C GLY A 501 -19.04 -11.22 6.54
N LEU A 502 -19.68 -12.15 7.24
CA LEU A 502 -20.02 -12.08 8.65
C LEU A 502 -19.02 -12.92 9.44
N ILE A 503 -18.23 -12.28 10.29
CA ILE A 503 -16.99 -12.83 10.88
C ILE A 503 -17.14 -12.94 12.39
N THR A 504 -16.65 -14.01 13.00
CA THR A 504 -16.65 -14.17 14.46
C THR A 504 -15.66 -13.24 15.16
N ASN A 505 -16.04 -12.74 16.33
CA ASN A 505 -15.15 -11.95 17.20
C ASN A 505 -13.97 -12.79 17.69
N GLU A 506 -14.21 -14.06 17.99
CA GLU A 506 -13.23 -14.98 18.57
C GLU A 506 -12.66 -15.94 17.52
N SER A 507 -11.47 -16.46 17.84
CA SER A 507 -10.85 -17.58 17.13
C SER A 507 -11.22 -18.90 17.80
N TYR A 508 -11.42 -19.94 16.99
CA TYR A 508 -11.82 -21.27 17.45
C TYR A 508 -10.84 -22.34 16.98
N ARG A 509 -10.77 -23.43 17.74
CA ARG A 509 -10.01 -24.64 17.42
C ARG A 509 -10.74 -25.88 17.93
N ASP A 510 -10.36 -27.04 17.40
CA ASP A 510 -10.75 -28.35 17.96
C ASP A 510 -12.29 -28.46 18.15
N TYR A 511 -13.03 -28.37 17.04
CA TYR A 511 -14.48 -28.26 17.03
C TYR A 511 -15.15 -29.16 15.97
N HIS A 512 -16.43 -29.45 16.20
CA HIS A 512 -17.35 -29.94 15.18
C HIS A 512 -18.37 -28.84 14.88
N LEU A 513 -18.18 -28.14 13.76
CA LEU A 513 -19.03 -27.06 13.29
C LEU A 513 -20.24 -27.61 12.55
N ILE A 514 -21.43 -27.09 12.87
CA ILE A 514 -22.67 -27.36 12.14
C ILE A 514 -23.24 -26.04 11.60
N LEU A 515 -23.48 -25.99 10.29
CA LEU A 515 -24.17 -24.92 9.58
C LEU A 515 -25.38 -25.50 8.84
N GLU A 516 -26.58 -24.97 9.10
CA GLU A 516 -27.77 -25.28 8.29
C GLU A 516 -28.17 -24.07 7.47
N PHE A 517 -28.12 -24.22 6.14
CA PHE A 517 -28.41 -23.15 5.19
C PHE A 517 -29.43 -23.58 4.12
N LYS A 518 -30.03 -22.60 3.44
CA LYS A 518 -30.76 -22.81 2.18
C LYS A 518 -30.58 -21.62 1.25
N TRP A 519 -30.67 -21.87 -0.05
CA TRP A 519 -30.60 -20.83 -1.06
C TRP A 519 -31.87 -19.96 -1.09
N GLY A 520 -31.67 -18.66 -1.30
CA GLY A 520 -32.71 -17.70 -1.67
C GLY A 520 -32.81 -17.52 -3.17
N GLU A 521 -33.82 -16.77 -3.62
CA GLU A 521 -34.09 -16.62 -5.05
C GLU A 521 -33.11 -15.66 -5.72
N LYS A 522 -32.65 -14.63 -4.99
CA LYS A 522 -31.94 -13.50 -5.58
C LYS A 522 -30.47 -13.80 -5.85
N THR A 523 -30.02 -13.30 -7.00
CA THR A 523 -28.62 -13.22 -7.41
C THR A 523 -28.35 -11.81 -7.93
N TRP A 524 -27.08 -11.39 -7.90
CA TRP A 524 -26.66 -10.03 -8.20
C TRP A 524 -25.48 -10.01 -9.17
N GLY A 525 -25.25 -8.86 -9.80
CA GLY A 525 -24.05 -8.59 -10.61
C GLY A 525 -23.78 -9.65 -11.68
N ASP A 526 -22.57 -10.19 -11.68
CA ASP A 526 -22.14 -11.17 -12.67
C ASP A 526 -22.73 -12.57 -12.41
N ARG A 527 -23.39 -12.77 -11.25
CA ARG A 527 -24.03 -14.03 -10.87
C ARG A 527 -25.51 -14.13 -11.17
N ILE A 528 -26.10 -13.17 -11.89
CA ILE A 528 -27.54 -13.19 -12.23
C ILE A 528 -27.96 -14.56 -12.82
N ASP A 529 -27.17 -15.10 -13.76
CA ASP A 529 -27.44 -16.38 -14.43
C ASP A 529 -26.47 -17.52 -14.06
N ARG A 530 -25.61 -17.30 -13.06
CA ARG A 530 -24.55 -18.24 -12.63
C ARG A 530 -24.95 -19.01 -11.39
N ALA A 531 -24.15 -20.02 -11.03
CA ALA A 531 -24.38 -20.79 -9.81
C ALA A 531 -24.40 -19.85 -8.59
N ARG A 532 -25.38 -20.06 -7.69
CA ARG A 532 -25.40 -19.35 -6.41
C ARG A 532 -24.17 -19.73 -5.60
N ASP A 533 -23.56 -18.73 -4.99
CA ASP A 533 -22.27 -18.85 -4.32
C ASP A 533 -22.24 -18.10 -2.99
N SER A 534 -21.51 -18.69 -2.06
CA SER A 534 -21.25 -18.25 -0.69
C SER A 534 -20.17 -19.19 -0.16
N GLY A 535 -19.87 -19.13 1.13
CA GLY A 535 -18.89 -20.03 1.69
C GLY A 535 -18.81 -19.91 3.18
N LEU A 536 -18.33 -21.00 3.78
CA LEU A 536 -17.96 -21.06 5.17
C LEU A 536 -16.44 -21.13 5.25
N LEU A 537 -15.82 -20.00 5.58
CA LEU A 537 -14.38 -19.90 5.76
C LEU A 537 -14.05 -20.26 7.21
N VAL A 538 -13.12 -21.20 7.36
CA VAL A 538 -12.60 -21.70 8.62
C VAL A 538 -11.13 -21.34 8.77
N HIS A 539 -10.68 -21.25 10.01
CA HIS A 539 -9.29 -20.91 10.35
C HIS A 539 -8.86 -19.59 9.69
N CYS A 540 -9.76 -18.61 9.69
CA CYS A 540 -9.48 -17.28 9.18
C CYS A 540 -8.46 -16.58 10.08
N TRP A 541 -7.46 -15.94 9.48
CA TRP A 541 -6.42 -15.25 10.23
C TRP A 541 -5.88 -14.02 9.49
N GLY A 542 -5.23 -13.15 10.25
CA GLY A 542 -4.76 -11.86 9.78
C GLY A 542 -5.88 -10.81 9.67
N PRO A 543 -5.62 -9.69 9.00
CA PRO A 543 -6.59 -8.61 8.82
C PRO A 543 -7.80 -9.01 7.97
N ASP A 544 -8.94 -8.39 8.26
CA ASP A 544 -10.12 -8.42 7.40
C ASP A 544 -9.77 -7.84 6.02
N GLY A 545 -10.29 -8.43 4.94
CA GLY A 545 -9.90 -8.07 3.58
C GLY A 545 -8.50 -8.52 3.16
N GLY A 546 -7.79 -9.31 3.98
CA GLY A 546 -6.48 -9.85 3.65
C GLY A 546 -6.43 -10.73 2.40
N TYR A 547 -7.56 -11.27 1.93
CA TYR A 547 -7.68 -11.98 0.67
C TYR A 547 -8.57 -11.19 -0.30
N ALA A 548 -8.01 -10.83 -1.47
CA ALA A 548 -8.70 -10.11 -2.54
C ALA A 548 -9.44 -8.83 -2.08
N LYS A 549 -8.95 -8.15 -1.02
CA LYS A 549 -9.60 -7.00 -0.37
C LYS A 549 -11.00 -7.30 0.19
N THR A 550 -11.38 -8.58 0.26
CA THR A 550 -12.76 -9.01 0.44
C THR A 550 -12.92 -9.90 1.66
N TRP A 551 -12.13 -10.96 1.76
CA TRP A 551 -12.22 -11.95 2.83
C TRP A 551 -10.90 -12.00 3.61
N MET A 552 -10.84 -12.82 4.65
CA MET A 552 -9.59 -13.08 5.38
C MET A 552 -8.76 -14.16 4.66
N ALA A 553 -7.48 -14.29 4.99
CA ALA A 553 -6.72 -15.49 4.62
C ALA A 553 -7.28 -16.68 5.42
N SER A 554 -7.61 -17.78 4.74
CA SER A 554 -8.39 -18.87 5.34
C SER A 554 -8.42 -20.15 4.50
N ILE A 555 -9.00 -21.20 5.06
CA ILE A 555 -9.44 -22.40 4.35
C ILE A 555 -10.96 -22.31 4.21
N GLU A 556 -11.51 -22.70 3.07
CA GLU A 556 -12.94 -22.56 2.78
C GLU A 556 -13.60 -23.92 2.59
N ALA A 557 -14.72 -24.13 3.29
CA ALA A 557 -15.77 -25.06 2.94
C ALA A 557 -16.74 -24.35 1.99
N GLN A 558 -16.54 -24.58 0.71
CA GLN A 558 -17.28 -23.92 -0.37
C GLN A 558 -18.78 -24.20 -0.26
N ILE A 559 -19.60 -23.18 -0.46
CA ILE A 559 -21.06 -23.27 -0.57
C ILE A 559 -21.46 -22.73 -1.94
N ILE A 560 -21.29 -23.54 -2.98
CA ILE A 560 -21.72 -23.24 -4.35
C ILE A 560 -22.66 -24.33 -4.87
N GLU A 561 -23.64 -23.97 -5.70
CA GLU A 561 -24.51 -24.97 -6.35
C GLU A 561 -23.69 -26.03 -7.12
N GLY A 562 -23.92 -27.30 -6.79
CA GLY A 562 -23.16 -28.46 -7.29
C GLY A 562 -21.69 -28.53 -6.91
N GLY A 563 -21.27 -27.84 -5.84
CA GLY A 563 -19.90 -27.91 -5.29
C GLY A 563 -19.84 -27.72 -3.77
N VAL A 564 -20.95 -27.96 -3.05
CA VAL A 564 -20.98 -27.76 -1.60
C VAL A 564 -19.99 -28.71 -0.92
N GLY A 565 -19.08 -28.15 -0.14
CA GLY A 565 -18.05 -28.90 0.57
C GLY A 565 -16.75 -29.11 -0.21
N ASP A 566 -16.58 -28.47 -1.38
CA ASP A 566 -15.24 -28.31 -1.97
C ASP A 566 -14.32 -27.54 -1.01
N ILE A 567 -13.02 -27.79 -1.13
CA ILE A 567 -12.00 -27.08 -0.37
C ILE A 567 -11.39 -25.99 -1.25
N LEU A 568 -11.36 -24.75 -0.77
CA LEU A 568 -10.48 -23.70 -1.32
C LEU A 568 -9.44 -23.26 -0.28
N VAL A 569 -8.24 -22.94 -0.75
CA VAL A 569 -7.15 -22.40 0.08
C VAL A 569 -6.88 -20.96 -0.32
N LEU A 570 -7.06 -20.04 0.62
CA LEU A 570 -6.97 -18.60 0.41
C LEU A 570 -5.76 -18.05 1.17
N SER A 571 -4.62 -17.97 0.49
CA SER A 571 -3.43 -17.23 0.98
C SER A 571 -3.59 -15.74 0.68
N GLY A 572 -3.42 -14.88 1.69
CA GLY A 572 -3.67 -13.44 1.60
C GLY A 572 -2.44 -12.56 1.78
N THR A 573 -2.69 -11.26 1.98
CA THR A 573 -1.71 -10.21 2.26
C THR A 573 -2.36 -9.17 3.18
N ASP A 574 -1.64 -8.67 4.18
CA ASP A 574 -2.11 -7.56 5.01
C ASP A 574 -2.29 -6.31 4.13
N PRO A 575 -3.50 -5.73 4.05
CA PRO A 575 -3.78 -4.60 3.15
C PRO A 575 -3.11 -3.29 3.60
N ILE A 576 -2.63 -3.22 4.84
CA ILE A 576 -1.94 -2.07 5.41
C ILE A 576 -0.43 -2.22 5.29
N THR A 577 0.12 -3.39 5.63
CA THR A 577 1.57 -3.60 5.70
C THR A 577 2.16 -4.28 4.47
N GLY A 578 1.34 -4.95 3.65
CA GLY A 578 1.81 -5.77 2.52
C GLY A 578 2.38 -7.13 2.93
N GLN A 579 2.31 -7.50 4.22
CA GLN A 579 2.82 -8.77 4.72
C GLN A 579 2.01 -9.97 4.17
N THR A 580 2.67 -10.99 3.62
CA THR A 580 2.01 -12.22 3.16
C THR A 580 1.39 -13.01 4.32
N LEU A 581 0.17 -13.51 4.09
CA LEU A 581 -0.61 -14.34 5.01
C LEU A 581 -0.76 -15.76 4.41
N PRO A 582 0.26 -16.63 4.54
CA PRO A 582 0.22 -17.96 3.93
C PRO A 582 -0.80 -18.90 4.58
N THR A 583 -1.59 -19.57 3.75
CA THR A 583 -2.50 -20.66 4.16
C THR A 583 -2.14 -21.92 3.38
N SER A 584 -2.22 -23.09 4.01
CA SER A 584 -1.99 -24.37 3.32
C SER A 584 -2.74 -25.54 3.95
N LEU A 585 -2.92 -26.61 3.19
CA LEU A 585 -3.34 -27.93 3.69
C LEU A 585 -2.84 -29.03 2.76
N THR A 586 -2.83 -30.27 3.26
CA THR A 586 -2.55 -31.49 2.51
C THR A 586 -3.84 -32.28 2.31
N ALA A 587 -4.14 -32.74 1.10
CA ALA A 587 -5.28 -33.64 0.87
C ALA A 587 -4.89 -34.81 -0.03
N GLU A 588 -5.55 -35.94 0.17
CA GLU A 588 -5.42 -37.10 -0.71
C GLU A 588 -6.29 -36.90 -1.94
N ILE A 589 -5.66 -36.81 -3.11
CA ILE A 589 -6.34 -36.47 -4.36
C ILE A 589 -6.20 -37.54 -5.43
N THR A 590 -7.08 -37.45 -6.41
CA THR A 590 -6.88 -37.91 -7.77
C THR A 590 -7.13 -36.75 -8.74
N LYS A 591 -7.08 -37.02 -10.04
CA LYS A 591 -7.51 -36.07 -11.07
C LYS A 591 -8.69 -36.65 -11.82
N ASP A 592 -9.67 -35.80 -12.12
CA ASP A 592 -10.75 -36.17 -13.02
C ASP A 592 -10.31 -36.16 -14.50
N ARG A 593 -11.28 -36.35 -15.40
CA ARG A 593 -11.09 -36.34 -16.85
C ARG A 593 -10.46 -35.03 -17.34
N ASP A 594 -10.78 -33.92 -16.69
CA ASP A 594 -10.41 -32.58 -17.12
C ASP A 594 -9.14 -32.09 -16.37
N GLY A 595 -8.59 -32.94 -15.50
CA GLY A 595 -7.33 -32.73 -14.79
C GLY A 595 -7.49 -31.97 -13.47
N GLU A 596 -8.71 -31.71 -13.02
CA GLU A 596 -9.00 -31.02 -11.77
C GLU A 596 -8.68 -31.90 -10.57
N LYS A 597 -8.26 -31.29 -9.46
CA LYS A 597 -7.96 -32.03 -8.23
C LYS A 597 -9.28 -32.45 -7.58
N VAL A 598 -9.51 -33.75 -7.46
CA VAL A 598 -10.68 -34.33 -6.79
C VAL A 598 -10.23 -35.10 -5.58
N TRP A 599 -10.88 -34.92 -4.43
CA TRP A 599 -10.57 -35.69 -3.25
C TRP A 599 -10.86 -37.17 -3.47
N LYS A 600 -9.90 -38.00 -3.06
CA LYS A 600 -10.02 -39.44 -3.10
C LYS A 600 -9.25 -40.04 -1.94
N LYS A 601 -9.98 -40.66 -1.01
CA LYS A 601 -9.38 -41.40 0.10
C LYS A 601 -8.39 -42.45 -0.39
N GLY A 602 -7.18 -42.45 0.18
CA GLY A 602 -6.04 -43.27 -0.24
C GLY A 602 -5.41 -42.85 -1.58
N GLY A 603 -5.71 -41.64 -2.05
CA GLY A 603 -5.11 -41.01 -3.23
C GLY A 603 -3.70 -40.47 -2.95
N GLU A 604 -3.17 -39.71 -3.91
CA GLU A 604 -1.87 -39.06 -3.76
C GLU A 604 -1.98 -37.86 -2.81
N PRO A 605 -1.19 -37.78 -1.73
CA PRO A 605 -1.19 -36.63 -0.84
C PRO A 605 -0.52 -35.43 -1.51
N ILE A 606 -1.23 -34.31 -1.62
CA ILE A 606 -0.70 -33.04 -2.15
C ILE A 606 -0.94 -31.90 -1.17
N THR A 607 0.11 -31.13 -0.90
CA THR A 607 -0.02 -29.85 -0.18
C THR A 607 -0.29 -28.73 -1.17
N ILE A 608 -1.35 -27.96 -0.93
CA ILE A 608 -1.69 -26.76 -1.69
C ILE A 608 -1.68 -25.53 -0.79
N SER A 609 -1.19 -24.40 -1.32
CA SER A 609 -1.25 -23.08 -0.67
C SER A 609 -2.19 -22.10 -1.37
N SER A 610 -2.79 -22.54 -2.47
CA SER A 610 -3.81 -21.82 -3.23
C SER A 610 -4.61 -22.79 -4.10
N GLY A 611 -5.82 -22.37 -4.49
CA GLY A 611 -6.68 -23.09 -5.43
C GLY A 611 -7.68 -24.03 -4.74
N ARG A 612 -8.28 -24.91 -5.55
CA ARG A 612 -9.43 -25.74 -5.20
C ARG A 612 -9.11 -27.24 -5.18
N ILE A 613 -9.82 -27.98 -4.33
CA ILE A 613 -9.97 -29.44 -4.37
C ILE A 613 -11.46 -29.76 -4.39
N ASN A 614 -11.93 -30.34 -5.48
CA ASN A 614 -13.31 -30.76 -5.65
C ASN A 614 -13.63 -31.97 -4.75
N TRP A 615 -14.85 -32.03 -4.24
CA TRP A 615 -15.34 -33.19 -3.50
C TRP A 615 -15.51 -34.41 -4.41
N PHE A 616 -15.44 -35.63 -3.85
CA PHE A 616 -15.27 -36.86 -4.65
C PHE A 616 -16.37 -37.15 -5.68
N GLY A 617 -17.60 -36.70 -5.42
CA GLY A 617 -18.77 -36.93 -6.27
C GLY A 617 -19.18 -35.72 -7.10
N ARG A 618 -18.37 -34.65 -7.13
CA ARG A 618 -18.66 -33.48 -7.96
C ARG A 618 -18.84 -33.90 -9.42
N ASP A 619 -19.90 -33.42 -10.06
CA ASP A 619 -20.14 -33.73 -11.47
C ASP A 619 -19.02 -33.15 -12.33
N VAL A 620 -18.37 -34.00 -13.13
CA VAL A 620 -17.25 -33.60 -14.00
C VAL A 620 -17.71 -32.64 -15.11
N ASP A 621 -19.01 -32.61 -15.40
CA ASP A 621 -19.61 -31.67 -16.34
C ASP A 621 -20.23 -30.47 -15.61
N TRP A 622 -19.72 -30.12 -14.41
CA TRP A 622 -20.16 -28.96 -13.63
C TRP A 622 -20.14 -27.69 -14.50
N ALA A 623 -21.24 -26.94 -14.43
CA ALA A 623 -21.38 -25.69 -15.15
C ALA A 623 -21.80 -24.59 -14.20
N ASP A 624 -21.15 -23.43 -14.32
CA ASP A 624 -21.46 -22.23 -13.55
C ASP A 624 -22.78 -21.61 -14.01
N LYS A 625 -23.90 -22.24 -13.63
CA LYS A 625 -25.25 -21.88 -14.01
C LYS A 625 -26.18 -21.98 -12.83
N ILE A 626 -27.12 -21.06 -12.76
CA ILE A 626 -28.12 -21.04 -11.68
C ILE A 626 -28.90 -22.35 -11.63
N ASN A 627 -29.12 -22.87 -10.42
CA ASN A 627 -29.75 -24.15 -10.15
C ASN A 627 -29.00 -25.36 -10.74
N PHE A 628 -27.69 -25.25 -10.99
CA PHE A 628 -26.90 -26.41 -11.38
C PHE A 628 -26.96 -27.48 -10.27
N ARG A 629 -27.15 -28.72 -10.68
CA ARG A 629 -27.07 -29.88 -9.80
C ARG A 629 -26.54 -31.08 -10.56
N GLY A 630 -25.44 -31.62 -10.06
CA GLY A 630 -24.80 -32.86 -10.45
C GLY A 630 -25.60 -34.11 -10.07
N LYS A 631 -25.24 -35.23 -10.69
CA LYS A 631 -25.96 -36.50 -10.48
C LYS A 631 -25.81 -37.07 -9.08
N GLU A 632 -24.65 -36.87 -8.46
CA GLU A 632 -24.30 -37.42 -7.15
C GLU A 632 -24.41 -36.37 -6.04
N ASP A 633 -24.84 -35.15 -6.37
CA ASP A 633 -24.91 -34.03 -5.42
C ASP A 633 -25.72 -34.39 -4.18
N VAL A 634 -25.12 -34.09 -3.02
CA VAL A 634 -25.64 -34.44 -1.70
C VAL A 634 -26.23 -33.26 -0.95
N GLU A 635 -26.02 -32.02 -1.39
CA GLU A 635 -26.73 -30.86 -0.87
C GLU A 635 -28.23 -30.95 -1.17
N SER A 636 -29.08 -30.28 -0.41
CA SER A 636 -30.52 -30.37 -0.64
C SER A 636 -30.95 -29.57 -1.88
N PRO A 637 -32.07 -29.94 -2.55
CA PRO A 637 -32.62 -29.15 -3.65
C PRO A 637 -32.84 -27.68 -3.30
N PHE A 638 -32.91 -26.83 -4.34
CA PHE A 638 -33.17 -25.40 -4.17
C PHE A 638 -34.39 -25.13 -3.26
N GLY A 639 -34.21 -24.24 -2.28
CA GLY A 639 -35.23 -23.87 -1.29
C GLY A 639 -35.34 -24.81 -0.07
N GLU A 640 -34.70 -25.98 -0.10
CA GLU A 640 -34.62 -26.91 1.02
C GLU A 640 -33.37 -26.68 1.88
N TRP A 641 -33.42 -27.14 3.13
CA TRP A 641 -32.30 -26.97 4.08
C TRP A 641 -31.21 -28.01 3.83
N THR A 642 -29.98 -27.53 3.69
CA THR A 642 -28.75 -28.32 3.64
C THR A 642 -28.02 -28.19 4.96
N ARG A 643 -27.50 -29.30 5.47
CA ARG A 643 -26.59 -29.33 6.63
C ARG A 643 -25.16 -29.50 6.14
N LEU A 644 -24.32 -28.49 6.35
CA LEU A 644 -22.87 -28.52 6.16
C LEU A 644 -22.17 -28.67 7.51
N GLU A 645 -21.16 -29.52 7.59
CA GLU A 645 -20.37 -29.74 8.79
C GLU A 645 -18.89 -29.71 8.47
N VAL A 646 -18.11 -29.08 9.36
CA VAL A 646 -16.65 -29.11 9.33
C VAL A 646 -16.16 -29.59 10.70
N ILE A 647 -15.49 -30.73 10.72
CA ILE A 647 -14.84 -31.26 11.92
C ILE A 647 -13.37 -30.91 11.84
N ALA A 648 -12.91 -30.04 12.74
CA ALA A 648 -11.52 -29.60 12.85
C ALA A 648 -10.91 -30.22 14.11
N ASP A 649 -9.99 -31.18 13.94
CA ASP A 649 -9.19 -31.79 15.01
C ASP A 649 -7.72 -31.41 14.78
N GLY A 650 -7.29 -30.29 15.38
CA GLY A 650 -6.06 -29.62 14.96
C GLY A 650 -6.04 -29.34 13.46
N GLY A 651 -4.97 -29.78 12.79
CA GLY A 651 -4.81 -29.62 11.34
C GLY A 651 -5.63 -30.59 10.47
N HIS A 652 -6.41 -31.50 11.07
CA HIS A 652 -7.25 -32.46 10.35
C HIS A 652 -8.67 -31.90 10.19
N LEU A 653 -9.07 -31.69 8.94
CA LEU A 653 -10.38 -31.16 8.56
C LEU A 653 -11.19 -32.23 7.82
N THR A 654 -12.39 -32.53 8.30
CA THR A 654 -13.37 -33.39 7.62
C THR A 654 -14.63 -32.61 7.30
N TYR A 655 -15.08 -32.67 6.04
CA TYR A 655 -16.20 -31.93 5.51
C TYR A 655 -17.35 -32.90 5.26
N LYS A 656 -18.55 -32.57 5.77
CA LYS A 656 -19.75 -33.37 5.50
C LYS A 656 -20.88 -32.51 5.00
N VAL A 657 -21.66 -33.05 4.06
CA VAL A 657 -22.89 -32.45 3.56
C VAL A 657 -23.99 -33.48 3.70
N ASN A 658 -25.06 -33.11 4.42
CA ASN A 658 -26.20 -33.98 4.73
C ASN A 658 -25.77 -35.38 5.25
N GLY A 659 -24.74 -35.41 6.10
CA GLY A 659 -24.18 -36.62 6.71
C GLY A 659 -23.15 -37.38 5.85
N VAL A 660 -22.99 -37.05 4.58
CA VAL A 660 -22.01 -37.67 3.67
C VAL A 660 -20.67 -36.95 3.81
N VAL A 661 -19.58 -37.70 4.03
CA VAL A 661 -18.21 -37.14 3.99
C VAL A 661 -17.87 -36.84 2.54
N VAL A 662 -17.70 -35.56 2.21
CA VAL A 662 -17.45 -35.09 0.84
C VAL A 662 -15.97 -34.75 0.60
N ASN A 663 -15.26 -34.35 1.65
CA ASN A 663 -13.85 -33.95 1.58
C ASN A 663 -13.12 -34.22 2.91
N GLU A 664 -11.80 -34.42 2.83
CA GLU A 664 -10.91 -34.60 3.98
C GLU A 664 -9.51 -34.01 3.67
N ALA A 665 -8.96 -33.27 4.63
CA ALA A 665 -7.65 -32.63 4.54
C ALA A 665 -6.88 -32.70 5.85
N PHE A 666 -5.56 -32.64 5.78
CA PHE A 666 -4.61 -32.79 6.87
C PHE A 666 -3.64 -31.61 6.89
N GLU A 667 -2.91 -31.44 7.99
CA GLU A 667 -1.85 -30.45 8.13
C GLU A 667 -2.29 -29.02 7.74
N ALA A 668 -3.57 -28.69 7.97
CA ALA A 668 -4.08 -27.35 7.75
C ALA A 668 -3.26 -26.33 8.54
N LYS A 669 -2.88 -25.23 7.87
CA LYS A 669 -2.16 -24.10 8.44
C LYS A 669 -2.82 -22.80 7.99
N PRO A 670 -3.31 -21.96 8.92
CA PRO A 670 -3.39 -22.25 10.36
C PRO A 670 -4.39 -23.38 10.68
N ASP A 671 -4.23 -24.00 11.85
CA ASP A 671 -5.08 -25.08 12.36
C ASP A 671 -6.12 -24.58 13.39
N PHE A 672 -6.35 -23.27 13.42
CA PHE A 672 -7.35 -22.54 14.21
C PHE A 672 -7.56 -21.16 13.59
N GLY A 673 -8.60 -20.45 13.99
CA GLY A 673 -8.83 -19.06 13.61
C GLY A 673 -10.28 -18.66 13.70
N LYS A 674 -10.60 -17.47 13.19
CA LYS A 674 -11.99 -16.99 13.08
C LYS A 674 -12.78 -17.81 12.06
N LEU A 675 -14.10 -17.66 12.12
CA LEU A 675 -15.04 -18.23 11.16
C LEU A 675 -15.71 -17.09 10.39
N LEU A 676 -15.97 -17.29 9.10
CA LEU A 676 -16.56 -16.27 8.23
C LEU A 676 -17.61 -16.90 7.31
N LEU A 677 -18.83 -16.32 7.30
CA LEU A 677 -19.89 -16.62 6.32
C LEU A 677 -19.89 -15.58 5.20
N GLN A 678 -19.67 -16.00 3.96
CA GLN A 678 -19.52 -15.05 2.84
C GLN A 678 -20.86 -14.49 2.35
N THR A 679 -20.82 -13.25 1.88
CA THR A 679 -21.72 -12.79 0.83
C THR A 679 -20.94 -12.77 -0.49
N GLU A 680 -21.50 -13.43 -1.51
CA GLU A 680 -20.88 -13.52 -2.83
C GLU A 680 -21.95 -13.48 -3.93
N GLN A 681 -22.70 -12.37 -3.98
CA GLN A 681 -23.69 -12.13 -5.05
C GLN A 681 -24.87 -13.11 -5.12
N ALA A 682 -25.10 -13.96 -4.12
CA ALA A 682 -26.29 -14.81 -4.01
C ALA A 682 -26.94 -14.74 -2.62
N GLU A 683 -28.26 -14.83 -2.58
CA GLU A 683 -29.05 -14.82 -1.35
C GLU A 683 -29.02 -16.20 -0.66
N ILE A 684 -28.76 -16.20 0.65
CA ILE A 684 -28.69 -17.43 1.47
C ILE A 684 -29.28 -17.17 2.86
N PHE A 685 -29.95 -18.18 3.40
CA PHE A 685 -30.53 -18.15 4.75
C PHE A 685 -29.85 -19.19 5.64
N ILE A 686 -29.53 -18.83 6.89
CA ILE A 686 -28.90 -19.70 7.87
C ILE A 686 -29.74 -19.73 9.14
N ARG A 687 -30.12 -20.92 9.60
CA ARG A 687 -30.93 -21.08 10.83
C ARG A 687 -30.21 -21.72 12.01
N ARG A 688 -29.02 -22.26 11.75
CA ARG A 688 -28.20 -22.95 12.74
C ARG A 688 -26.74 -22.73 12.39
N PHE A 689 -25.99 -22.22 13.36
CA PHE A 689 -24.55 -22.04 13.25
C PHE A 689 -23.95 -22.22 14.64
N GLU A 690 -23.23 -23.31 14.86
CA GLU A 690 -22.78 -23.73 16.19
C GLU A 690 -21.55 -24.62 16.13
N LEU A 691 -20.81 -24.66 17.24
CA LEU A 691 -19.60 -25.49 17.43
C LEU A 691 -19.81 -26.48 18.56
N TRP A 692 -19.64 -27.76 18.29
CA TRP A 692 -19.71 -28.82 19.29
C TRP A 692 -18.33 -29.33 19.68
N PRO A 693 -18.17 -29.86 20.91
CA PRO A 693 -17.04 -30.71 21.21
C PRO A 693 -16.99 -31.88 20.22
N ILE A 694 -15.79 -32.22 19.74
CA ILE A 694 -15.61 -33.29 18.76
C ILE A 694 -16.25 -34.59 19.28
N GLY A 695 -17.07 -35.22 18.45
CA GLY A 695 -17.79 -36.46 18.79
C GLY A 695 -19.02 -36.28 19.69
N LYS A 696 -19.40 -35.04 20.03
CA LYS A 696 -20.62 -34.74 20.82
C LYS A 696 -21.75 -34.12 20.01
N ALA A 697 -21.49 -33.74 18.77
CA ALA A 697 -22.50 -33.20 17.86
C ALA A 697 -23.70 -34.15 17.69
N PRO A 698 -24.92 -33.62 17.59
CA PRO A 698 -26.10 -34.43 17.31
C PRO A 698 -25.99 -35.05 15.93
N LYS A 699 -26.39 -36.33 15.83
CA LYS A 699 -26.45 -37.08 14.56
C LYS A 699 -27.26 -36.33 13.51
N ASP A 700 -26.99 -36.63 12.24
CA ASP A 700 -27.45 -36.04 10.95
C ASP A 700 -28.96 -35.78 10.83
N LYS A 701 -29.52 -35.00 11.75
CA LYS A 701 -30.87 -34.51 11.76
C LYS A 701 -30.81 -33.00 11.65
N LEU A 702 -31.54 -32.48 10.66
CA LEU A 702 -31.87 -31.07 10.54
C LEU A 702 -32.58 -30.59 11.81
N LYS A 703 -32.40 -29.32 12.17
CA LYS A 703 -33.19 -28.68 13.22
C LYS A 703 -34.69 -28.82 12.87
N PRO A 704 -35.53 -29.32 13.79
CA PRO A 704 -36.96 -29.54 13.55
C PRO A 704 -37.71 -28.24 13.27
#